data_AF-A0A4Q9GW83-F1
#
_entry.id   AF-A0A4Q9GW83-F1
#
_cell.length_a   1.000
_cell.length_b   1.000
_cell.length_c   1.000
_cell.angle_alpha   90.00
_cell.angle_beta   90.00
_cell.angle_gamma   90.00
#
_symmetry.space_group_name_H-M   'P 1'
#
loop_
_entity.id
_entity.type
_entity.pdbx_description
1 polymer ?
#
loop_
_entity_poly.entity_id
_entity_poly.type
_entity_poly.pdbx_seq_one_letter_code
_entity_poly.pdbx_strand_id
1 'polypeptide(L)'
;MRVGGLGPCARTGLIAACALAGAFPTAAQDRPSDTPVEVPAPVSAPVLSPVATPQTTSVGPQSQAAPARRPPPTWVLDVQAPEPLDALLRQYLDLGRFQAQVQQAAGMRASGEPGDAPTEGTISRSELRRLVAAAPDQARALLEAEGHFNADVRVAMAEEVPGQPIRITMLVDPGPRATVSRLQLVFEGELDNGLGRDDTAALALSDRLSREFLLAEGNTFRQALWSQAKVATLAILRAEGYAAATWSGTSATVDAQANTAKLFLVADSGPLFHFGPIEVEGLARQPLSAVRNSAFFQQGEPYRERKLLDFQERLQKLNLFDSVLVSLEEDPVVAAAAPVRVQVKESKLQQATLGIGVSSDTGPRGSIEHLHRLLWGQPVQARSKLQLGRDESLVQSDLTAHPRPGGRRWLGAVAFSREVDDDEVVTYNGRLRFGESDDGDRMEKLAFLEYQRSRVTGGQGDLLSDASALTGMRQWLWKDVDSVVLPTRGLTFNGSLGVGHSFATIDSSGLFARAHARLNWYKPLPSRWYLSVRQELGQVLAREQVDVPDALLFRAGGDESVRGYGHRSLGEVVDGVTLGGRVLSTASVEASHPLLDRFPALWGALFVDVGDAALNWKQWDPAWGYGAGVRWRSPVGPLRLDVARAARTGQYRLHFSVGIAL
;
A
#
# COMPACT_ATOMS: atom_id res chain seq x y z
N MET A 1 57.52 46.13 -12.56
CA MET A 1 58.81 46.49 -13.17
C MET A 1 59.48 45.20 -13.65
N ARG A 2 59.63 45.04 -14.97
CA ARG A 2 60.38 44.00 -15.75
C ARG A 2 60.06 42.50 -15.49
N VAL A 3 59.38 41.80 -16.41
CA VAL A 3 59.87 41.06 -17.63
C VAL A 3 60.68 39.80 -17.24
N GLY A 4 60.51 38.59 -17.78
CA GLY A 4 59.66 37.91 -18.79
C GLY A 4 59.75 36.39 -18.51
N GLY A 5 59.26 35.41 -19.25
CA GLY A 5 58.73 35.25 -20.60
C GLY A 5 59.05 33.80 -21.05
N LEU A 6 58.14 33.20 -21.83
CA LEU A 6 58.29 32.01 -22.73
C LEU A 6 58.09 30.58 -22.17
N GLY A 7 57.06 29.89 -22.70
CA GLY A 7 56.93 28.42 -22.78
C GLY A 7 57.75 27.85 -23.96
N PRO A 8 57.36 26.75 -24.69
CA PRO A 8 56.13 25.93 -24.63
C PRO A 8 56.34 24.39 -24.86
N CYS A 9 55.24 23.67 -25.17
CA CYS A 9 55.14 22.34 -25.84
C CYS A 9 55.43 21.07 -25.01
N ALA A 10 54.77 19.91 -25.18
CA ALA A 10 53.58 19.47 -25.90
C ALA A 10 53.33 17.97 -25.59
N ARG A 11 52.10 17.52 -25.85
CA ARG A 11 51.68 16.17 -26.34
C ARG A 11 51.59 14.94 -25.41
N THR A 12 50.32 14.53 -25.24
CA THR A 12 49.69 13.24 -25.62
C THR A 12 50.22 11.90 -25.09
N GLY A 13 49.28 11.08 -24.60
CA GLY A 13 49.26 9.63 -24.81
C GLY A 13 48.91 8.84 -23.53
N LEU A 14 47.69 8.34 -23.36
CA LEU A 14 47.13 7.05 -23.83
C LEU A 14 47.48 5.85 -22.91
N ILE A 15 46.43 5.08 -22.56
CA ILE A 15 46.39 3.65 -22.16
C ILE A 15 46.90 3.26 -20.76
N ALA A 16 46.02 2.68 -19.94
CA ALA A 16 46.22 1.34 -19.39
C ALA A 16 44.97 0.83 -18.63
N ALA A 17 44.37 -0.21 -19.20
CA ALA A 17 43.56 -1.20 -18.49
C ALA A 17 44.49 -2.17 -17.73
N CYS A 18 44.00 -2.68 -16.59
CA CYS A 18 44.39 -3.94 -15.91
C CYS A 18 43.49 -4.01 -14.65
N ALA A 19 42.50 -4.90 -14.49
CA ALA A 19 42.59 -6.35 -14.35
C ALA A 19 43.89 -6.82 -13.67
N LEU A 20 43.81 -7.18 -12.38
CA LEU A 20 44.08 -8.55 -11.92
C LEU A 20 43.85 -8.75 -10.41
N ALA A 21 43.37 -9.95 -10.14
CA ALA A 21 43.26 -10.65 -8.89
C ALA A 21 44.49 -10.59 -7.96
N GLY A 22 44.26 -10.84 -6.68
CA GLY A 22 45.12 -11.76 -5.93
C GLY A 22 45.44 -11.35 -4.49
N ALA A 23 45.06 -12.27 -3.59
CA ALA A 23 45.81 -12.72 -2.42
C ALA A 23 45.29 -12.33 -1.03
N PHE A 24 44.82 -13.39 -0.35
CA PHE A 24 44.71 -13.55 1.09
C PHE A 24 46.04 -13.30 1.81
N PRO A 25 45.97 -13.07 3.13
CA PRO A 25 46.59 -14.05 4.01
C PRO A 25 45.70 -14.50 5.18
N THR A 26 45.92 -15.76 5.56
CA THR A 26 45.46 -16.49 6.73
C THR A 26 46.43 -16.34 7.91
N ALA A 27 45.92 -16.24 9.15
CA ALA A 27 46.52 -16.73 10.41
C ALA A 27 45.47 -16.57 11.54
N ALA A 28 44.91 -17.66 12.08
CA ALA A 28 45.35 -18.41 13.29
C ALA A 28 45.11 -17.63 14.60
N GLN A 29 43.98 -17.90 15.28
CA GLN A 29 43.84 -18.80 16.45
C GLN A 29 44.38 -18.21 17.76
N ASP A 30 43.46 -17.83 18.66
CA ASP A 30 43.62 -18.10 20.10
C ASP A 30 42.25 -18.11 20.81
N ARG A 31 41.98 -19.19 21.55
CA ARG A 31 40.82 -19.39 22.44
C ARG A 31 41.24 -19.08 23.88
N PRO A 32 40.32 -18.62 24.74
CA PRO A 32 40.36 -19.03 26.14
C PRO A 32 39.05 -19.66 26.64
N SER A 33 39.21 -20.86 27.19
CA SER A 33 38.60 -21.46 28.39
C SER A 33 37.14 -21.18 28.76
N ASP A 34 36.34 -22.24 28.65
CA ASP A 34 35.08 -22.52 29.33
C ASP A 34 35.22 -22.52 30.87
N THR A 35 34.28 -21.84 31.54
CA THR A 35 33.86 -22.16 32.91
C THR A 35 32.33 -22.13 32.94
N PRO A 36 31.65 -23.23 33.31
CA PRO A 36 30.19 -23.30 33.29
C PRO A 36 29.57 -22.74 34.57
N VAL A 37 28.48 -22.00 34.42
CA VAL A 37 27.59 -21.58 35.52
C VAL A 37 26.44 -22.57 35.63
N GLU A 38 26.19 -22.94 36.87
CA GLU A 38 25.36 -24.01 37.42
C GLU A 38 23.85 -23.67 37.39
N VAL A 39 23.01 -24.61 36.93
CA VAL A 39 21.54 -24.60 37.10
C VAL A 39 21.14 -25.93 37.76
N PRO A 40 20.35 -25.94 38.84
CA PRO A 40 20.10 -27.16 39.60
C PRO A 40 19.06 -28.07 38.92
N ALA A 41 19.29 -29.39 39.02
CA ALA A 41 18.40 -30.44 38.55
C ALA A 41 17.40 -30.89 39.64
N PRO A 42 16.22 -31.43 39.24
CA PRO A 42 15.24 -31.99 40.17
C PRO A 42 15.61 -33.41 40.66
N VAL A 43 15.08 -33.73 41.84
CA VAL A 43 15.34 -34.92 42.66
C VAL A 43 14.84 -36.22 42.00
N SER A 44 15.67 -37.27 42.01
CA SER A 44 15.33 -38.65 41.60
C SER A 44 15.24 -39.59 42.81
N ALA A 45 14.23 -40.45 42.82
CA ALA A 45 13.98 -41.52 43.79
C ALA A 45 14.65 -42.86 43.34
N PRO A 46 14.88 -43.83 44.25
CA PRO A 46 15.91 -44.85 44.07
C PRO A 46 15.47 -46.09 43.27
N VAL A 47 16.50 -46.70 42.66
CA VAL A 47 16.51 -47.98 41.93
C VAL A 47 16.63 -49.15 42.91
N LEU A 48 15.87 -50.22 42.68
CA LEU A 48 16.12 -51.55 43.25
C LEU A 48 16.41 -52.56 42.12
N SER A 49 17.39 -53.43 42.40
CA SER A 49 18.06 -54.42 41.56
C SER A 49 17.19 -55.62 41.13
N PRO A 50 17.65 -56.45 40.16
CA PRO A 50 16.82 -57.43 39.46
C PRO A 50 16.76 -58.78 40.18
N VAL A 51 15.61 -59.45 40.06
CA VAL A 51 15.40 -60.84 40.52
C VAL A 51 15.14 -61.76 39.34
N ALA A 52 15.73 -62.94 39.45
CA ALA A 52 15.89 -63.99 38.47
C ALA A 52 14.59 -64.61 37.92
N THR A 53 14.74 -65.13 36.70
CA THR A 53 13.84 -66.04 36.00
C THR A 53 13.58 -67.33 36.78
N PRO A 54 12.34 -67.83 36.73
CA PRO A 54 12.08 -69.27 36.69
C PRO A 54 11.53 -69.69 35.32
N GLN A 55 12.04 -70.81 34.85
CA GLN A 55 11.54 -71.58 33.73
C GLN A 55 10.10 -71.99 33.99
N THR A 56 9.22 -71.82 33.00
CA THR A 56 7.92 -72.51 33.00
C THR A 56 7.76 -73.30 31.72
N THR A 57 7.50 -74.57 31.95
CA THR A 57 7.29 -75.68 31.04
C THR A 57 6.21 -75.44 30.00
N SER A 58 6.48 -75.96 28.80
CA SER A 58 5.57 -76.14 27.67
C SER A 58 4.31 -76.92 28.03
N VAL A 59 3.14 -76.34 27.73
CA VAL A 59 1.91 -77.08 27.43
C VAL A 59 1.40 -76.60 26.07
N GLY A 60 1.10 -77.55 25.19
CA GLY A 60 0.70 -77.34 23.79
C GLY A 60 -0.64 -76.60 23.61
N PRO A 61 -0.98 -76.27 22.35
CA PRO A 61 -1.90 -75.20 22.02
C PRO A 61 -3.36 -75.64 22.17
N GLN A 62 -4.13 -74.94 23.00
CA GLN A 62 -5.57 -74.84 22.79
C GLN A 62 -5.82 -73.60 21.93
N SER A 63 -5.99 -73.85 20.64
CA SER A 63 -6.49 -72.88 19.67
C SER A 63 -7.93 -72.49 20.03
N GLN A 64 -8.09 -71.51 20.91
CA GLN A 64 -9.28 -70.65 20.87
C GLN A 64 -9.08 -69.67 19.74
N ALA A 65 -9.85 -69.85 18.67
CA ALA A 65 -9.90 -68.93 17.55
C ALA A 65 -10.17 -67.50 18.08
N ALA A 66 -9.19 -66.61 17.92
CA ALA A 66 -9.43 -65.18 18.04
C ALA A 66 -10.57 -64.82 17.07
N PRO A 67 -11.62 -64.10 17.50
CA PRO A 67 -12.70 -63.73 16.60
C PRO A 67 -12.10 -62.94 15.44
N ALA A 68 -12.46 -63.34 14.21
CA ALA A 68 -12.05 -62.66 13.00
C ALA A 68 -12.28 -61.14 13.16
N ARG A 69 -11.20 -60.34 13.09
CA ARG A 69 -11.29 -58.88 13.15
C ARG A 69 -12.14 -58.41 11.98
N ARG A 70 -13.40 -58.07 12.26
CA ARG A 70 -14.28 -57.45 11.27
C ARG A 70 -13.62 -56.18 10.76
N PRO A 71 -13.66 -55.90 9.45
CA PRO A 71 -13.12 -54.67 8.90
C PRO A 71 -13.72 -53.45 9.61
N PRO A 72 -12.96 -52.34 9.71
CA PRO A 72 -13.43 -51.10 10.31
C PRO A 72 -14.68 -50.58 9.57
N PRO A 73 -15.62 -49.93 10.27
CA PRO A 73 -16.85 -49.45 9.67
C PRO A 73 -16.55 -48.30 8.69
N THR A 74 -17.03 -48.42 7.45
CA THR A 74 -17.16 -47.27 6.55
C THR A 74 -18.45 -46.55 6.90
N TRP A 75 -18.46 -45.21 6.88
CA TRP A 75 -19.63 -44.43 7.29
C TRP A 75 -19.72 -43.09 6.56
N VAL A 76 -20.91 -42.48 6.54
CA VAL A 76 -21.17 -41.18 5.89
C VAL A 76 -22.03 -40.30 6.79
N LEU A 77 -21.62 -39.04 7.01
CA LEU A 77 -22.44 -38.02 7.66
C LEU A 77 -23.37 -37.32 6.65
N ASP A 78 -24.66 -37.35 6.95
CA ASP A 78 -25.70 -36.65 6.22
C ASP A 78 -26.36 -35.63 7.15
N VAL A 79 -25.91 -34.37 7.07
CA VAL A 79 -26.46 -33.26 7.86
C VAL A 79 -27.58 -32.61 7.06
N GLN A 80 -28.75 -32.49 7.68
CA GLN A 80 -29.93 -31.82 7.16
C GLN A 80 -30.19 -30.59 8.03
N ALA A 81 -29.62 -29.46 7.62
CA ALA A 81 -29.74 -28.16 8.28
C ALA A 81 -29.88 -27.04 7.21
N PRO A 82 -30.49 -25.88 7.53
CA PRO A 82 -30.49 -24.73 6.64
C PRO A 82 -29.07 -24.20 6.38
N GLU A 83 -28.77 -23.79 5.15
CA GLU A 83 -27.53 -23.05 4.85
C GLU A 83 -27.58 -21.66 5.52
N PRO A 84 -26.52 -21.18 6.22
CA PRO A 84 -25.14 -21.69 6.25
C PRO A 84 -24.78 -22.68 7.37
N LEU A 85 -25.76 -23.16 8.17
CA LEU A 85 -25.49 -24.00 9.35
C LEU A 85 -25.03 -25.42 8.97
N ASP A 86 -25.46 -25.94 7.81
CA ASP A 86 -24.98 -27.23 7.28
C ASP A 86 -23.45 -27.22 7.11
N ALA A 87 -22.92 -26.21 6.42
CA ALA A 87 -21.50 -26.03 6.21
C ALA A 87 -20.72 -25.93 7.54
N LEU A 88 -21.24 -25.15 8.50
CA LEU A 88 -20.66 -25.03 9.85
C LEU A 88 -20.55 -26.40 10.54
N LEU A 89 -21.64 -27.16 10.58
CA LEU A 89 -21.69 -28.46 11.25
C LEU A 89 -20.77 -29.48 10.58
N ARG A 90 -20.75 -29.55 9.24
CA ARG A 90 -19.84 -30.44 8.50
C ARG A 90 -18.36 -30.09 8.73
N GLN A 91 -18.04 -28.82 8.91
CA GLN A 91 -16.67 -28.36 9.11
C GLN A 91 -16.17 -28.58 10.54
N TYR A 92 -17.00 -28.32 11.56
CA TYR A 92 -16.55 -28.25 12.95
C TYR A 92 -16.99 -29.43 13.84
N LEU A 93 -17.98 -30.24 13.44
CA LEU A 93 -18.30 -31.47 14.16
C LEU A 93 -17.14 -32.46 14.06
N ASP A 94 -16.89 -33.22 15.13
CA ASP A 94 -15.85 -34.24 15.12
C ASP A 94 -16.13 -35.30 14.05
N LEU A 95 -17.38 -35.73 13.90
CA LEU A 95 -17.79 -36.62 12.79
C LEU A 95 -17.37 -36.01 11.43
N GLY A 96 -17.77 -34.77 11.13
CA GLY A 96 -17.42 -34.13 9.86
C GLY A 96 -15.90 -34.03 9.62
N ARG A 97 -15.15 -33.63 10.65
CA ARG A 97 -13.68 -33.52 10.61
C ARG A 97 -13.00 -34.86 10.35
N PHE A 98 -13.42 -35.92 11.04
CA PHE A 98 -12.88 -37.26 10.85
C PHE A 98 -13.22 -37.82 9.47
N GLN A 99 -14.44 -37.58 8.98
CA GLN A 99 -14.83 -38.00 7.64
C GLN A 99 -13.97 -37.33 6.55
N ALA A 100 -13.70 -36.03 6.69
CA ALA A 100 -12.83 -35.29 5.77
C ALA A 100 -11.38 -35.82 5.77
N GLN A 101 -10.83 -36.16 6.94
CA GLN A 101 -9.49 -36.77 7.05
C GLN A 101 -9.42 -38.14 6.35
N VAL A 102 -10.44 -38.98 6.55
CA VAL A 102 -10.52 -40.31 5.91
C VAL A 102 -10.61 -40.17 4.38
N GLN A 103 -11.39 -39.20 3.88
CA GLN A 103 -11.52 -38.93 2.45
C GLN A 103 -10.22 -38.38 1.84
N GLN A 104 -9.51 -37.49 2.54
CA GLN A 104 -8.21 -36.98 2.11
C GLN A 104 -7.14 -38.08 2.04
N ALA A 105 -7.09 -38.95 3.05
CA ALA A 105 -6.19 -40.11 3.06
C ALA A 105 -6.51 -41.13 1.95
N ALA A 106 -7.79 -41.31 1.62
CA ALA A 106 -8.21 -42.14 0.49
C ALA A 106 -7.83 -41.49 -0.86
N GLY A 107 -7.95 -40.17 -1.00
CA GLY A 107 -7.54 -39.41 -2.18
C GLY A 107 -6.03 -39.49 -2.45
N MET A 108 -5.20 -39.33 -1.41
CA MET A 108 -3.73 -39.46 -1.52
C MET A 108 -3.28 -40.87 -1.93
N ARG A 109 -3.97 -41.92 -1.44
CA ARG A 109 -3.70 -43.30 -1.87
C ARG A 109 -4.09 -43.56 -3.33
N ALA A 110 -5.12 -42.88 -3.82
CA ALA A 110 -5.56 -42.98 -5.21
C ALA A 110 -4.64 -42.21 -6.19
N SER A 111 -3.91 -41.20 -5.72
CA SER A 111 -2.99 -40.39 -6.54
C SER A 111 -1.54 -40.91 -6.59
N GLY A 112 -1.20 -41.96 -5.83
CA GLY A 112 0.08 -42.69 -5.97
C GLY A 112 1.33 -41.98 -5.46
N GLU A 113 1.22 -40.94 -4.63
CA GLU A 113 2.39 -40.25 -4.06
C GLU A 113 2.98 -41.02 -2.86
N PRO A 114 4.30 -41.30 -2.84
CA PRO A 114 4.95 -41.96 -1.72
C PRO A 114 5.33 -40.92 -0.65
N GLY A 115 4.48 -40.77 0.35
CA GLY A 115 4.78 -40.08 1.60
C GLY A 115 4.05 -40.80 2.74
N ASP A 116 4.60 -40.77 3.95
CA ASP A 116 4.11 -41.44 5.16
C ASP A 116 2.62 -41.16 5.43
N ALA A 117 1.73 -41.87 4.73
CA ALA A 117 0.30 -41.76 4.93
C ALA A 117 0.00 -42.32 6.32
N PRO A 118 -0.63 -41.54 7.23
CA PRO A 118 -0.91 -42.00 8.58
C PRO A 118 -1.65 -43.34 8.49
N THR A 119 -1.01 -44.37 9.03
CA THR A 119 -1.50 -45.76 8.98
C THR A 119 -2.67 -45.99 9.96
N GLU A 120 -3.05 -44.96 10.72
CA GLU A 120 -4.06 -44.98 11.77
C GLU A 120 -5.18 -43.98 11.48
N GLY A 121 -6.09 -44.34 10.58
CA GLY A 121 -7.29 -43.55 10.26
C GLY A 121 -8.61 -44.30 10.48
N THR A 122 -8.57 -45.48 11.09
CA THR A 122 -9.72 -46.36 11.21
C THR A 122 -10.34 -46.24 12.59
N ILE A 123 -11.37 -45.39 12.68
CA ILE A 123 -12.19 -45.25 13.90
C ILE A 123 -12.80 -46.61 14.25
N SER A 124 -12.61 -47.04 15.49
CA SER A 124 -13.22 -48.28 15.98
C SER A 124 -14.75 -48.14 16.04
N ARG A 125 -15.51 -49.24 15.92
CA ARG A 125 -16.99 -49.18 16.04
C ARG A 125 -17.45 -48.57 17.36
N SER A 126 -16.72 -48.81 18.46
CA SER A 126 -17.00 -48.21 19.77
C SER A 126 -16.76 -46.70 19.78
N GLU A 127 -15.70 -46.25 19.11
CA GLU A 127 -15.39 -44.83 18.98
C GLU A 127 -16.37 -44.10 18.08
N LEU A 128 -16.80 -44.71 16.96
CA LEU A 128 -17.84 -44.15 16.09
C LEU A 128 -19.17 -43.98 16.86
N ARG A 129 -19.56 -44.96 17.68
CA ARG A 129 -20.74 -44.84 18.54
C ARG A 129 -20.58 -43.73 19.59
N ARG A 130 -19.38 -43.57 20.16
CA ARG A 130 -19.06 -42.48 21.10
C ARG A 130 -19.23 -41.11 20.42
N LEU A 131 -18.70 -40.95 19.21
CA LEU A 131 -18.82 -39.72 18.43
C LEU A 131 -20.27 -39.42 18.04
N VAL A 132 -21.04 -40.44 17.61
CA VAL A 132 -22.47 -40.30 17.32
C VAL A 132 -23.27 -39.89 18.56
N ALA A 133 -22.96 -40.47 19.72
CA ALA A 133 -23.63 -40.12 20.97
C ALA A 133 -23.30 -38.69 21.44
N ALA A 134 -22.09 -38.19 21.16
CA ALA A 134 -21.67 -36.82 21.51
C ALA A 134 -22.09 -35.76 20.48
N ALA A 135 -22.40 -36.16 19.25
CA ALA A 135 -22.70 -35.25 18.14
C ALA A 135 -23.87 -34.28 18.38
N PRO A 136 -24.99 -34.66 19.03
CA PRO A 136 -26.06 -33.71 19.32
C PRO A 136 -25.61 -32.53 20.20
N ASP A 137 -24.81 -32.80 21.24
CA ASP A 137 -24.35 -31.75 22.16
C ASP A 137 -23.31 -30.85 21.50
N GLN A 138 -22.42 -31.41 20.67
CA GLN A 138 -21.48 -30.63 19.86
C GLN A 138 -22.22 -29.71 18.87
N ALA A 139 -23.23 -30.25 18.18
CA ALA A 139 -24.04 -29.48 17.24
C ALA A 139 -24.79 -28.35 17.96
N ARG A 140 -25.40 -28.61 19.12
CA ARG A 140 -26.06 -27.55 19.91
C ARG A 140 -25.07 -26.45 20.32
N ALA A 141 -23.89 -26.80 20.82
CA ALA A 141 -22.87 -25.80 21.18
C ALA A 141 -22.44 -24.91 20.00
N LEU A 142 -22.33 -25.49 18.79
CA LEU A 142 -22.02 -24.73 17.57
C LEU A 142 -23.20 -23.82 17.16
N LEU A 143 -24.43 -24.31 17.29
CA LEU A 143 -25.64 -23.55 16.99
C LEU A 143 -25.86 -22.41 17.99
N GLU A 144 -25.58 -22.62 19.28
CA GLU A 144 -25.59 -21.60 20.33
C GLU A 144 -24.62 -20.46 20.01
N ALA A 145 -23.42 -20.78 19.48
CA ALA A 145 -22.46 -19.76 19.05
C ALA A 145 -23.00 -18.88 17.90
N GLU A 146 -23.85 -19.45 17.04
CA GLU A 146 -24.59 -18.74 15.98
C GLU A 146 -25.93 -18.12 16.46
N GLY A 147 -26.22 -18.19 17.76
CA GLY A 147 -27.38 -17.57 18.39
C GLY A 147 -28.61 -18.46 18.51
N HIS A 148 -28.52 -19.74 18.17
CA HIS A 148 -29.63 -20.70 18.19
C HIS A 148 -29.62 -21.54 19.47
N PHE A 149 -30.24 -21.02 20.54
CA PHE A 149 -30.19 -21.63 21.89
C PHE A 149 -31.27 -22.69 22.15
N ASN A 150 -32.28 -22.79 21.29
CA ASN A 150 -33.34 -23.81 21.39
C ASN A 150 -33.32 -24.79 20.20
N ALA A 151 -32.14 -25.04 19.63
CA ALA A 151 -32.03 -25.94 18.49
C ALA A 151 -32.40 -27.39 18.88
N ASP A 152 -33.29 -28.01 18.11
CA ASP A 152 -33.56 -29.45 18.20
C ASP A 152 -32.61 -30.19 17.25
N VAL A 153 -31.72 -30.98 17.83
CA VAL A 153 -30.75 -31.79 17.08
C VAL A 153 -31.01 -33.26 17.37
N ARG A 154 -31.30 -34.01 16.32
CA ARG A 154 -31.50 -35.47 16.38
C ARG A 154 -30.50 -36.16 15.47
N VAL A 155 -29.84 -37.18 16.00
CA VAL A 155 -28.86 -37.97 15.26
C VAL A 155 -29.32 -39.42 15.25
N ALA A 156 -29.43 -40.00 14.06
CA ALA A 156 -29.76 -41.41 13.86
C ALA A 156 -28.63 -42.10 13.09
N MET A 157 -28.25 -43.30 13.55
CA MET A 157 -27.29 -44.17 12.88
C MET A 157 -28.04 -45.37 12.30
N ALA A 158 -27.93 -45.57 10.99
CA ALA A 158 -28.52 -46.73 10.31
C ALA A 158 -27.85 -48.05 10.73
N GLU A 159 -28.57 -49.17 10.61
CA GLU A 159 -28.01 -50.49 10.88
C GLU A 159 -26.89 -50.83 9.89
N GLU A 160 -25.88 -51.56 10.37
CA GLU A 160 -24.71 -51.95 9.58
C GLU A 160 -25.10 -53.06 8.58
N VAL A 161 -25.24 -52.70 7.31
CA VAL A 161 -25.45 -53.65 6.20
C VAL A 161 -24.11 -54.02 5.58
N PRO A 162 -23.75 -55.31 5.46
CA PRO A 162 -22.48 -55.74 4.86
C PRO A 162 -22.26 -55.14 3.46
N GLY A 163 -21.13 -54.47 3.25
CA GLY A 163 -20.75 -53.87 1.96
C GLY A 163 -21.30 -52.45 1.73
N GLN A 164 -22.09 -51.89 2.65
CA GLN A 164 -22.58 -50.50 2.56
C GLN A 164 -22.00 -49.64 3.69
N PRO A 165 -21.75 -48.34 3.45
CA PRO A 165 -21.35 -47.42 4.51
C PRO A 165 -22.52 -47.15 5.48
N ILE A 166 -22.22 -47.11 6.77
CA ILE A 166 -23.17 -46.73 7.83
C ILE A 166 -23.59 -45.26 7.61
N ARG A 167 -24.87 -45.02 7.38
CA ARG A 167 -25.41 -43.66 7.26
C ARG A 167 -25.71 -43.09 8.63
N ILE A 168 -25.11 -41.94 8.94
CA ILE A 168 -25.42 -41.14 10.13
C ILE A 168 -26.17 -39.91 9.66
N THR A 169 -27.47 -39.84 9.94
CA THR A 169 -28.31 -38.70 9.58
C THR A 169 -28.48 -37.79 10.78
N MET A 170 -28.12 -36.51 10.62
CA MET A 170 -28.32 -35.46 11.61
C MET A 170 -29.42 -34.52 11.11
N LEU A 171 -30.54 -34.49 11.80
CA LEU A 171 -31.66 -33.57 11.56
C LEU A 171 -31.53 -32.40 12.52
N VAL A 172 -31.47 -31.19 11.98
CA VAL A 172 -31.32 -29.95 12.76
C VAL A 172 -32.48 -29.01 12.47
N ASP A 173 -33.29 -28.74 13.49
CA ASP A 173 -34.16 -27.58 13.52
C ASP A 173 -33.49 -26.50 14.39
N PRO A 174 -32.91 -25.46 13.78
CA PRO A 174 -32.16 -24.47 14.54
C PRO A 174 -33.06 -23.54 15.37
N GLY A 175 -34.38 -23.50 15.10
CA GLY A 175 -35.29 -22.56 15.76
C GLY A 175 -34.93 -21.08 15.52
N PRO A 176 -35.59 -20.15 16.23
CA PRO A 176 -35.30 -18.72 16.13
C PRO A 176 -33.92 -18.38 16.71
N ARG A 177 -33.29 -17.35 16.14
CA ARG A 177 -32.05 -16.78 16.70
C ARG A 177 -32.37 -15.86 17.87
N ALA A 178 -31.51 -15.87 18.88
CA ALA A 178 -31.59 -14.91 19.95
C ALA A 178 -31.35 -13.48 19.43
N THR A 179 -32.13 -12.52 19.91
CA THR A 179 -31.95 -11.09 19.61
C THR A 179 -31.50 -10.33 20.85
N VAL A 180 -30.75 -9.25 20.67
CA VAL A 180 -30.31 -8.40 21.77
C VAL A 180 -31.52 -7.62 22.28
N SER A 181 -32.01 -7.94 23.48
CA SER A 181 -33.17 -7.27 24.09
C SER A 181 -32.78 -6.06 24.94
N ARG A 182 -31.53 -6.01 25.41
CA ARG A 182 -30.99 -4.87 26.14
C ARG A 182 -29.47 -4.80 25.97
N LEU A 183 -28.96 -3.60 25.74
CA LEU A 183 -27.54 -3.28 25.77
C LEU A 183 -27.27 -2.22 26.83
N GLN A 184 -26.39 -2.55 27.77
CA GLN A 184 -25.87 -1.58 28.73
C GLN A 184 -24.35 -1.55 28.65
N LEU A 185 -23.85 -0.43 28.13
CA LEU A 185 -22.42 -0.11 28.08
C LEU A 185 -22.15 1.00 29.10
N VAL A 186 -21.35 0.69 30.11
CA VAL A 186 -20.92 1.59 31.17
C VAL A 186 -19.44 1.90 30.98
N PHE A 187 -19.05 3.13 31.29
CA PHE A 187 -17.66 3.57 31.26
C PHE A 187 -17.17 3.81 32.69
N GLU A 188 -15.90 3.50 32.93
CA GLU A 188 -15.15 3.80 34.15
C GLU A 188 -13.84 4.53 33.78
N GLY A 189 -13.17 5.12 34.77
CA GLY A 189 -11.91 5.81 34.59
C GLY A 189 -12.07 7.27 34.12
N GLU A 190 -11.09 7.79 33.39
CA GLU A 190 -11.05 9.21 33.04
C GLU A 190 -12.15 9.61 32.05
N LEU A 191 -12.63 8.68 31.22
CA LEU A 191 -13.79 8.92 30.35
C LEU A 191 -15.05 9.21 31.17
N ASP A 192 -15.33 8.43 32.23
CA ASP A 192 -16.48 8.64 33.11
C ASP A 192 -16.35 9.97 33.89
N ASN A 193 -15.15 10.27 34.40
CA ASN A 193 -14.86 11.57 35.01
C ASN A 193 -15.12 12.74 34.03
N GLY A 194 -14.79 12.58 32.75
CA GLY A 194 -15.04 13.56 31.71
C GLY A 194 -16.53 13.74 31.42
N LEU A 195 -17.28 12.64 31.37
CA LEU A 195 -18.74 12.66 31.23
C LEU A 195 -19.42 13.37 32.41
N GLY A 196 -18.98 13.12 33.64
CA GLY A 196 -19.48 13.79 34.84
C GLY A 196 -19.17 15.30 34.90
N ARG A 197 -18.22 15.78 34.07
CA ARG A 197 -17.85 17.20 33.92
C ARG A 197 -18.48 17.86 32.68
N ASP A 198 -19.36 17.15 31.97
CA ASP A 198 -19.93 17.58 30.68
C ASP A 198 -18.86 17.94 29.62
N ASP A 199 -17.73 17.20 29.61
CA ASP A 199 -16.68 17.41 28.60
C ASP A 199 -17.20 17.04 27.20
N THR A 200 -17.16 18.01 26.29
CA THR A 200 -17.66 17.85 24.91
C THR A 200 -16.99 16.71 24.13
N ALA A 201 -15.70 16.44 24.35
CA ALA A 201 -14.99 15.36 23.68
C ALA A 201 -15.36 14.00 24.27
N ALA A 202 -15.51 13.92 25.61
CA ALA A 202 -15.97 12.72 26.29
C ALA A 202 -17.40 12.35 25.86
N LEU A 203 -18.31 13.32 25.81
CA LEU A 203 -19.69 13.14 25.35
C LEU A 203 -19.74 12.66 23.90
N ALA A 204 -18.98 13.30 23.00
CA ALA A 204 -18.92 12.90 21.60
C ALA A 204 -18.34 11.49 21.41
N LEU A 205 -17.33 11.12 22.20
CA LEU A 205 -16.74 9.79 22.17
C LEU A 205 -17.70 8.72 22.67
N SER A 206 -18.35 8.95 23.81
CA SER A 206 -19.36 8.04 24.37
C SER A 206 -20.50 7.79 23.36
N ASP A 207 -21.03 8.86 22.79
CA ASP A 207 -22.09 8.81 21.79
C ASP A 207 -21.66 8.07 20.49
N ARG A 208 -20.41 8.27 20.05
CA ARG A 208 -19.82 7.49 18.95
C ARG A 208 -19.70 6.00 19.30
N LEU A 209 -19.19 5.67 20.49
CA LEU A 209 -19.05 4.28 20.95
C LEU A 209 -20.41 3.58 21.01
N SER A 210 -21.46 4.26 21.48
CA SER A 210 -22.82 3.74 21.49
C SER A 210 -23.38 3.49 20.08
N ARG A 211 -23.16 4.41 19.13
CA ARG A 211 -23.62 4.26 17.73
C ARG A 211 -22.87 3.22 16.93
N GLU A 212 -21.55 3.14 17.10
CA GLU A 212 -20.67 2.22 16.35
C GLU A 212 -20.59 0.82 16.99
N PHE A 213 -21.27 0.60 18.11
CA PHE A 213 -21.32 -0.72 18.74
C PHE A 213 -22.01 -1.74 17.82
N LEU A 214 -21.28 -2.77 17.42
CA LEU A 214 -21.70 -3.74 16.39
C LEU A 214 -22.95 -4.56 16.79
N LEU A 215 -23.31 -4.61 18.08
CA LEU A 215 -24.45 -5.37 18.61
C LEU A 215 -25.46 -4.44 19.31
N ALA A 216 -26.10 -3.58 18.52
CA ALA A 216 -27.21 -2.76 19.00
C ALA A 216 -28.44 -3.60 19.40
N GLU A 217 -29.33 -2.99 20.18
CA GLU A 217 -30.62 -3.59 20.53
C GLU A 217 -31.44 -3.94 19.28
N GLY A 218 -32.09 -5.10 19.28
CA GLY A 218 -32.82 -5.65 18.14
C GLY A 218 -31.98 -6.48 17.16
N ASN A 219 -30.65 -6.40 17.20
CA ASN A 219 -29.80 -7.22 16.34
C ASN A 219 -29.77 -8.70 16.79
N THR A 220 -29.50 -9.60 15.85
CA THR A 220 -29.26 -11.02 16.18
C THR A 220 -27.96 -11.20 16.96
N PHE A 221 -28.01 -11.97 18.04
CA PHE A 221 -26.85 -12.29 18.86
C PHE A 221 -26.04 -13.42 18.22
N ARG A 222 -24.72 -13.20 18.13
CA ARG A 222 -23.74 -14.24 17.75
C ARG A 222 -22.47 -14.05 18.57
N GLN A 223 -21.83 -15.16 18.96
CA GLN A 223 -20.62 -15.12 19.79
C GLN A 223 -19.45 -14.45 19.07
N ALA A 224 -19.35 -14.64 17.75
CA ALA A 224 -18.35 -13.97 16.91
C ALA A 224 -18.56 -12.44 16.90
N LEU A 225 -19.79 -11.97 16.71
CA LEU A 225 -20.11 -10.53 16.74
C LEU A 225 -19.88 -9.94 18.13
N TRP A 226 -20.16 -10.68 19.19
CA TRP A 226 -19.89 -10.26 20.57
C TRP A 226 -18.41 -10.02 20.81
N SER A 227 -17.57 -10.96 20.39
CA SER A 227 -16.12 -10.84 20.51
C SER A 227 -15.58 -9.68 19.67
N GLN A 228 -16.08 -9.50 18.44
CA GLN A 228 -15.70 -8.40 17.56
C GLN A 228 -16.13 -7.04 18.11
N ALA A 229 -17.35 -6.91 18.66
CA ALA A 229 -17.84 -5.68 19.27
C ALA A 229 -16.95 -5.23 20.43
N LYS A 230 -16.52 -6.17 21.27
CA LYS A 230 -15.60 -5.89 22.39
C LYS A 230 -14.24 -5.39 21.92
N VAL A 231 -13.65 -6.03 20.91
CA VAL A 231 -12.36 -5.63 20.35
C VAL A 231 -12.46 -4.27 19.66
N ALA A 232 -13.50 -4.04 18.85
CA ALA A 232 -13.72 -2.79 18.15
C ALA A 232 -13.91 -1.60 19.11
N THR A 233 -14.66 -1.79 20.21
CA THR A 233 -14.89 -0.75 21.23
C THR A 233 -13.57 -0.35 21.91
N LEU A 234 -12.75 -1.32 22.32
CA LEU A 234 -11.43 -1.03 22.90
C LEU A 234 -10.50 -0.35 21.89
N ALA A 235 -10.55 -0.76 20.62
CA ALA A 235 -9.76 -0.12 19.58
C ALA A 235 -10.12 1.36 19.41
N ILE A 236 -11.41 1.72 19.42
CA ILE A 236 -11.84 3.12 19.35
C ILE A 236 -11.37 3.90 20.58
N LEU A 237 -11.52 3.35 21.79
CA LEU A 237 -11.06 3.99 23.03
C LEU A 237 -9.54 4.28 22.98
N ARG A 238 -8.74 3.28 22.62
CA ARG A 238 -7.28 3.39 22.53
C ARG A 238 -6.85 4.38 21.45
N ALA A 239 -7.55 4.41 20.31
CA ALA A 239 -7.27 5.33 19.23
C ALA A 239 -7.54 6.80 19.61
N GLU A 240 -8.49 7.05 20.51
CA GLU A 240 -8.95 8.38 20.93
C GLU A 240 -8.34 8.87 22.26
N GLY A 241 -7.23 8.27 22.71
CA GLY A 241 -6.43 8.78 23.81
C GLY A 241 -6.36 7.89 25.05
N TYR A 242 -7.16 6.83 25.11
CA TYR A 242 -7.23 5.92 26.27
C TYR A 242 -6.41 4.66 26.02
N ALA A 243 -5.09 4.81 25.87
CA ALA A 243 -4.19 3.72 25.44
C ALA A 243 -4.25 2.48 26.35
N ALA A 244 -4.44 2.69 27.65
CA ALA A 244 -4.57 1.63 28.66
C ALA A 244 -5.99 1.06 28.80
N ALA A 245 -6.94 1.38 27.90
CA ALA A 245 -8.33 0.94 28.03
C ALA A 245 -8.46 -0.59 28.05
N THR A 246 -9.29 -1.11 28.96
CA THR A 246 -9.58 -2.53 29.16
C THR A 246 -11.04 -2.77 29.54
N TRP A 247 -11.45 -4.03 29.65
CA TRP A 247 -12.76 -4.40 30.16
C TRP A 247 -12.66 -4.75 31.64
N SER A 248 -13.34 -4.01 32.52
CA SER A 248 -13.47 -4.37 33.94
C SER A 248 -14.55 -5.44 34.15
N GLY A 249 -15.55 -5.51 33.27
CA GLY A 249 -16.55 -6.58 33.26
C GLY A 249 -17.30 -6.72 31.94
N THR A 250 -17.55 -7.96 31.51
CA THR A 250 -18.43 -8.23 30.35
C THR A 250 -19.31 -9.44 30.63
N SER A 251 -20.60 -9.34 30.36
CA SER A 251 -21.58 -10.43 30.49
C SER A 251 -22.57 -10.41 29.33
N ALA A 252 -22.88 -11.60 28.83
CA ALA A 252 -23.97 -11.83 27.88
C ALA A 252 -24.89 -12.88 28.51
N THR A 253 -26.03 -12.43 29.04
CA THR A 253 -27.02 -13.31 29.67
C THR A 253 -28.09 -13.66 28.65
N VAL A 254 -28.16 -14.93 28.28
CA VAL A 254 -29.12 -15.42 27.29
C VAL A 254 -30.33 -16.03 27.99
N ASP A 255 -31.50 -15.58 27.60
CA ASP A 255 -32.78 -16.23 27.90
C ASP A 255 -33.15 -17.10 26.71
N ALA A 256 -32.91 -18.42 26.87
CA ALA A 256 -33.22 -19.39 25.83
C ALA A 256 -34.72 -19.37 25.52
N GLN A 257 -35.62 -19.41 26.51
CA GLN A 257 -37.07 -19.48 26.27
C GLN A 257 -37.59 -18.27 25.48
N ALA A 258 -37.14 -17.07 25.82
CA ALA A 258 -37.52 -15.85 25.12
C ALA A 258 -36.76 -15.64 23.80
N ASN A 259 -35.69 -16.42 23.54
CA ASN A 259 -34.73 -16.17 22.46
C ASN A 259 -34.21 -14.74 22.50
N THR A 260 -33.75 -14.29 23.68
CA THR A 260 -33.17 -12.95 23.83
C THR A 260 -31.86 -12.98 24.59
N ALA A 261 -31.00 -12.00 24.33
CA ALA A 261 -29.74 -11.79 25.03
C ALA A 261 -29.69 -10.38 25.65
N LYS A 262 -29.30 -10.30 26.92
CA LYS A 262 -29.00 -9.05 27.63
C LYS A 262 -27.49 -8.89 27.71
N LEU A 263 -26.98 -7.78 27.19
CA LEU A 263 -25.56 -7.49 27.15
C LEU A 263 -25.23 -6.42 28.18
N PHE A 264 -24.24 -6.71 29.04
CA PHE A 264 -23.72 -5.78 30.03
C PHE A 264 -22.20 -5.69 29.89
N LEU A 265 -21.68 -4.49 29.70
CA LEU A 265 -20.25 -4.24 29.59
C LEU A 265 -19.85 -3.04 30.42
N VAL A 266 -18.68 -3.13 31.05
CA VAL A 266 -18.05 -2.04 31.77
C VAL A 266 -16.64 -1.88 31.20
N ALA A 267 -16.45 -0.78 30.45
CA ALA A 267 -15.17 -0.42 29.86
C ALA A 267 -14.42 0.51 30.82
N ASP A 268 -13.30 0.04 31.35
CA ASP A 268 -12.36 0.90 32.07
C ASP A 268 -11.47 1.60 31.04
N SER A 269 -11.67 2.91 30.92
CA SER A 269 -10.89 3.74 30.01
C SER A 269 -9.45 3.95 30.48
N GLY A 270 -9.16 3.78 31.78
CA GLY A 270 -7.89 4.22 32.35
C GLY A 270 -7.70 5.74 32.26
N PRO A 271 -6.47 6.27 32.39
CA PRO A 271 -6.20 7.69 32.24
C PRO A 271 -6.21 8.12 30.77
N LEU A 272 -6.51 9.41 30.53
CA LEU A 272 -6.29 10.03 29.22
C LEU A 272 -4.80 10.30 28.99
N PHE A 273 -4.24 9.69 27.95
CA PHE A 273 -2.83 9.87 27.61
C PHE A 273 -2.63 11.21 26.89
N HIS A 274 -1.50 11.85 27.15
CA HIS A 274 -1.03 13.05 26.48
C HIS A 274 0.37 12.82 25.93
N PHE A 275 0.69 13.42 24.78
CA PHE A 275 1.99 13.29 24.18
C PHE A 275 3.09 13.86 25.08
N GLY A 276 4.09 13.05 25.40
CA GLY A 276 5.26 13.43 26.18
C GLY A 276 6.46 13.85 25.32
N PRO A 277 7.68 13.83 25.88
CA PRO A 277 8.89 14.09 25.12
C PRO A 277 9.12 13.01 24.04
N ILE A 278 9.72 13.42 22.93
CA ILE A 278 10.13 12.51 21.85
C ILE A 278 11.56 12.03 22.11
N GLU A 279 11.68 10.73 22.35
CA GLU A 279 12.94 10.02 22.57
C GLU A 279 13.32 9.28 21.29
N VAL A 280 14.53 9.53 20.78
CA VAL A 280 14.95 9.00 19.46
C VAL A 280 16.18 8.14 19.60
N GLU A 281 16.12 6.93 19.07
CA GLU A 281 17.19 5.94 19.07
C GLU A 281 17.60 5.58 17.63
N GLY A 282 18.89 5.32 17.42
CA GLY A 282 19.43 4.83 16.15
C GLY A 282 19.88 5.91 15.14
N LEU A 283 19.87 7.19 15.54
CA LEU A 283 20.53 8.26 14.79
C LEU A 283 22.06 8.15 14.91
N ALA A 284 22.75 8.34 13.79
CA ALA A 284 24.21 8.33 13.69
C ALA A 284 24.75 9.58 12.98
N ARG A 285 24.14 9.97 11.86
CA ARG A 285 24.56 11.12 11.03
C ARG A 285 23.43 12.12 10.81
N GLN A 286 22.18 11.66 10.83
CA GLN A 286 21.02 12.51 10.66
C GLN A 286 20.76 13.34 11.92
N PRO A 287 20.44 14.64 11.79
CA PRO A 287 20.20 15.47 12.96
C PRO A 287 18.86 15.10 13.62
N LEU A 288 18.81 15.19 14.96
CA LEU A 288 17.59 14.97 15.74
C LEU A 288 16.40 15.85 15.28
N SER A 289 16.70 17.04 14.76
CA SER A 289 15.69 17.95 14.20
C SER A 289 14.93 17.36 13.01
N ALA A 290 15.53 16.46 12.23
CA ALA A 290 14.84 15.80 11.12
C ALA A 290 13.67 14.92 11.61
N VAL A 291 13.80 14.34 12.81
CA VAL A 291 12.73 13.56 13.45
C VAL A 291 11.74 14.48 14.15
N ARG A 292 12.22 15.38 15.00
CA ARG A 292 11.35 16.27 15.79
C ARG A 292 10.48 17.19 14.94
N ASN A 293 11.00 17.75 13.85
CA ASN A 293 10.26 18.68 12.99
C ASN A 293 9.18 17.98 12.14
N SER A 294 9.16 16.65 12.12
CA SER A 294 8.11 15.85 11.47
C SER A 294 6.95 15.48 12.40
N ALA A 295 7.07 15.76 13.71
CA ALA A 295 6.00 15.56 14.68
C ALA A 295 5.03 16.76 14.64
N PHE A 296 3.80 16.53 14.18
CA PHE A 296 2.75 17.57 14.12
C PHE A 296 1.79 17.48 15.32
N PHE A 297 2.36 17.22 16.48
CA PHE A 297 1.71 17.25 17.78
C PHE A 297 2.65 17.95 18.77
N GLN A 298 2.07 18.47 19.84
CA GLN A 298 2.83 19.17 20.89
C GLN A 298 2.87 18.34 22.17
N GLN A 299 3.89 18.56 23.00
CA GLN A 299 3.93 17.96 24.32
C GLN A 299 2.76 18.49 25.17
N GLY A 300 2.09 17.60 25.90
CA GLY A 300 0.89 17.89 26.68
C GLY A 300 -0.40 17.94 25.87
N GLU A 301 -0.34 17.74 24.56
CA GLU A 301 -1.54 17.56 23.74
C GLU A 301 -2.16 16.17 23.96
N PRO A 302 -3.50 16.01 24.01
CA PRO A 302 -4.14 14.70 24.11
C PRO A 302 -3.68 13.74 23.01
N TYR A 303 -3.34 12.52 23.42
CA TYR A 303 -2.90 11.45 22.53
C TYR A 303 -4.02 11.06 21.56
N ARG A 304 -3.66 10.87 20.29
CA ARG A 304 -4.49 10.20 19.30
C ARG A 304 -3.59 9.30 18.46
N GLU A 305 -3.97 8.03 18.32
CA GLU A 305 -3.19 7.04 17.57
C GLU A 305 -2.94 7.48 16.13
N ARG A 306 -3.95 8.08 15.49
CA ARG A 306 -3.83 8.64 14.13
C ARG A 306 -2.64 9.59 13.98
N LYS A 307 -2.41 10.48 14.93
CA LYS A 307 -1.28 11.44 14.86
C LYS A 307 0.08 10.75 14.98
N LEU A 308 0.16 9.66 15.73
CA LEU A 308 1.36 8.84 15.87
C LEU A 308 1.65 8.09 14.57
N LEU A 309 0.62 7.50 13.94
CA LEU A 309 0.72 6.84 12.64
C LEU A 309 1.11 7.83 11.53
N ASP A 310 0.47 9.00 11.49
CA ASP A 310 0.81 10.06 10.52
C ASP A 310 2.27 10.53 10.72
N PHE A 311 2.75 10.60 11.97
CA PHE A 311 4.14 10.92 12.27
C PHE A 311 5.11 9.84 11.76
N GLN A 312 4.82 8.56 12.00
CA GLN A 312 5.60 7.45 11.46
C GLN A 312 5.64 7.48 9.92
N GLU A 313 4.50 7.68 9.27
CA GLU A 313 4.41 7.77 7.81
C GLU A 313 5.23 8.95 7.25
N ARG A 314 5.17 10.12 7.89
CA ARG A 314 6.00 11.28 7.51
C ARG A 314 7.48 10.96 7.59
N LEU A 315 7.95 10.32 8.66
CA LEU A 315 9.35 9.91 8.81
C LEU A 315 9.80 8.93 7.72
N GLN A 316 8.95 7.97 7.36
CA GLN A 316 9.21 7.04 6.26
C GLN A 316 9.30 7.77 4.90
N LYS A 317 8.41 8.74 4.66
CA LYS A 317 8.40 9.57 3.44
C LYS A 317 9.62 10.50 3.31
N LEU A 318 10.34 10.81 4.40
CA LEU A 318 11.56 11.61 4.32
C LEU A 318 12.68 10.94 3.53
N ASN A 319 12.63 9.61 3.37
CA ASN A 319 13.66 8.81 2.72
C ASN A 319 15.04 9.00 3.38
N LEU A 320 15.07 9.18 4.71
CA LEU A 320 16.29 9.26 5.52
C LEU A 320 16.60 7.97 6.28
N PHE A 321 15.60 7.09 6.42
CA PHE A 321 15.63 5.91 7.27
C PHE A 321 15.15 4.68 6.48
N ASP A 322 15.83 3.55 6.66
CA ASP A 322 15.46 2.24 6.11
C ASP A 322 14.29 1.62 6.90
N SER A 323 14.22 1.91 8.20
CA SER A 323 13.12 1.48 9.07
C SER A 323 12.80 2.56 10.11
N VAL A 324 11.51 2.72 10.40
CA VAL A 324 10.99 3.64 11.41
C VAL A 324 9.93 2.90 12.21
N LEU A 325 10.07 2.89 13.54
CA LEU A 325 9.07 2.44 14.49
C LEU A 325 8.78 3.58 15.46
N VAL A 326 7.52 3.98 15.56
CA VAL A 326 7.06 4.99 16.52
C VAL A 326 6.07 4.35 17.46
N SER A 327 6.30 4.44 18.77
CA SER A 327 5.40 3.95 19.81
C SER A 327 5.22 4.97 20.93
N LEU A 328 4.07 4.91 21.60
CA LEU A 328 3.82 5.62 22.85
C LEU A 328 4.10 4.68 24.02
N GLU A 329 4.64 5.20 25.11
CA GLU A 329 4.72 4.44 26.37
C GLU A 329 3.34 4.38 27.05
N GLU A 330 2.76 3.18 27.11
CA GLU A 330 1.38 2.94 27.56
C GLU A 330 1.26 2.73 29.08
N ASP A 331 2.24 3.14 29.87
CA ASP A 331 2.18 3.05 31.34
C ASP A 331 1.26 4.15 31.91
N PRO A 332 0.17 3.79 32.63
CA PRO A 332 -0.74 4.75 33.26
C PRO A 332 -0.06 5.77 34.17
N VAL A 333 1.11 5.46 34.76
CA VAL A 333 1.85 6.36 35.66
C VAL A 333 2.36 7.61 34.93
N VAL A 334 2.71 7.47 33.65
CA VAL A 334 3.23 8.57 32.82
C VAL A 334 2.19 9.13 31.85
N ALA A 335 0.92 8.74 31.98
CA ALA A 335 -0.15 9.11 31.02
C ALA A 335 -0.28 10.64 30.79
N ALA A 336 0.00 11.47 31.80
CA ALA A 336 -0.05 12.93 31.66
C ALA A 336 1.02 13.52 30.70
N ALA A 337 2.09 12.77 30.42
CA ALA A 337 3.17 13.15 29.51
C ALA A 337 3.91 11.91 29.00
N ALA A 338 3.19 11.03 28.31
CA ALA A 338 3.69 9.72 27.92
C ALA A 338 4.79 9.82 26.84
N PRO A 339 6.03 9.34 27.12
CA PRO A 339 7.12 9.42 26.16
C PRO A 339 6.78 8.77 24.81
N VAL A 340 7.15 9.45 23.72
CA VAL A 340 7.05 8.90 22.37
C VAL A 340 8.43 8.37 21.97
N ARG A 341 8.55 7.06 21.86
CA ARG A 341 9.79 6.39 21.47
C ARG A 341 9.84 6.22 19.96
N VAL A 342 10.91 6.72 19.36
CA VAL A 342 11.15 6.69 17.91
C VAL A 342 12.44 5.93 17.65
N GLN A 343 12.30 4.71 17.15
CA GLN A 343 13.43 3.86 16.77
C GLN A 343 13.62 3.92 15.26
N VAL A 344 14.80 4.36 14.84
CA VAL A 344 15.13 4.50 13.41
C VAL A 344 16.39 3.75 13.05
N LYS A 345 16.45 3.28 11.80
CA LYS A 345 17.68 2.82 11.17
C LYS A 345 17.97 3.73 10.00
N GLU A 346 19.06 4.49 10.05
CA GLU A 346 19.43 5.37 8.94
C GLU A 346 19.69 4.61 7.64
N SER A 347 19.17 5.16 6.55
CA SER A 347 19.52 4.69 5.21
C SER A 347 20.97 5.01 4.87
N LYS A 348 21.50 4.29 3.87
CA LYS A 348 22.80 4.63 3.27
C LYS A 348 22.80 6.09 2.80
N LEU A 349 23.89 6.81 3.12
CA LEU A 349 24.02 8.24 2.75
C LEU A 349 23.86 8.50 1.27
N GLN A 350 24.37 7.58 0.45
CA GLN A 350 24.37 7.68 -0.99
C GLN A 350 23.73 6.44 -1.60
N GLN A 351 22.96 6.67 -2.66
CA GLN A 351 22.33 5.64 -3.45
C GLN A 351 22.43 6.04 -4.91
N ALA A 352 22.86 5.10 -5.76
CA ALA A 352 22.84 5.25 -7.19
C ALA A 352 21.80 4.28 -7.75
N THR A 353 21.01 4.73 -8.72
CA THR A 353 19.97 3.96 -9.40
C THR A 353 20.18 4.06 -10.89
N LEU A 354 20.24 2.92 -11.56
CA LEU A 354 20.41 2.83 -13.00
C LEU A 354 19.07 2.52 -13.65
N GLY A 355 18.68 3.31 -14.65
CA GLY A 355 17.41 3.12 -15.34
C GLY A 355 17.59 2.94 -16.84
N ILE A 356 16.82 2.05 -17.43
CA ILE A 356 16.66 1.91 -18.88
C ILE A 356 15.18 1.98 -19.24
N GLY A 357 14.86 2.58 -20.38
CA GLY A 357 13.49 2.68 -20.83
C GLY A 357 13.36 2.91 -22.32
N VAL A 358 12.17 2.69 -22.84
CA VAL A 358 11.78 2.96 -24.23
C VAL A 358 10.32 3.42 -24.25
N SER A 359 10.03 4.42 -25.06
CA SER A 359 8.67 4.84 -25.36
C SER A 359 8.48 5.17 -26.83
N SER A 360 7.24 5.13 -27.30
CA SER A 360 6.84 5.63 -28.62
C SER A 360 7.16 7.11 -28.80
N ASP A 361 6.96 7.91 -27.74
CA ASP A 361 7.09 9.37 -27.82
C ASP A 361 8.54 9.88 -27.86
N THR A 362 9.47 9.19 -27.18
CA THR A 362 10.86 9.70 -26.99
C THR A 362 11.96 8.67 -27.29
N GLY A 363 11.57 7.48 -27.73
CA GLY A 363 12.49 6.40 -28.08
C GLY A 363 13.22 5.78 -26.87
N PRO A 364 14.34 5.08 -27.11
CA PRO A 364 15.14 4.47 -26.07
C PRO A 364 15.92 5.51 -25.26
N ARG A 365 16.04 5.26 -23.94
CA ARG A 365 16.76 6.11 -23.00
C ARG A 365 17.46 5.31 -21.91
N GLY A 366 18.59 5.83 -21.45
CA GLY A 366 19.30 5.39 -20.24
C GLY A 366 19.37 6.51 -19.22
N SER A 367 19.38 6.17 -17.94
CA SER A 367 19.47 7.15 -16.86
C SER A 367 20.29 6.66 -15.68
N ILE A 368 20.92 7.62 -15.00
CA ILE A 368 21.62 7.44 -13.74
C ILE A 368 21.06 8.48 -12.77
N GLU A 369 20.52 8.02 -11.65
CA GLU A 369 20.10 8.88 -10.55
C GLU A 369 21.02 8.65 -9.35
N HIS A 370 21.54 9.73 -8.78
CA HIS A 370 22.34 9.73 -7.56
C HIS A 370 21.61 10.52 -6.48
N LEU A 371 21.27 9.84 -5.39
CA LEU A 371 20.68 10.43 -4.20
C LEU A 371 21.74 10.53 -3.12
N HIS A 372 22.02 11.74 -2.66
CA HIS A 372 22.89 12.05 -1.54
C HIS A 372 22.09 12.69 -0.40
N ARG A 373 21.90 12.00 0.72
CA ARG A 373 20.99 12.41 1.80
C ARG A 373 21.51 13.54 2.70
N LEU A 374 22.82 13.80 2.70
CA LEU A 374 23.50 14.84 3.52
C LEU A 374 24.53 15.61 2.68
N LEU A 375 24.08 16.41 1.71
CA LEU A 375 24.97 17.11 0.77
C LEU A 375 25.96 18.01 1.53
N TRP A 376 27.26 17.79 1.35
CA TRP A 376 28.34 18.50 2.05
C TRP A 376 28.19 18.52 3.59
N GLY A 377 27.60 17.46 4.16
CA GLY A 377 27.32 17.37 5.60
C GLY A 377 26.17 18.26 6.09
N GLN A 378 25.51 18.99 5.19
CA GLN A 378 24.33 19.78 5.49
C GLN A 378 23.06 18.93 5.43
N PRO A 379 22.01 19.25 6.20
CA PRO A 379 20.72 18.56 6.20
C PRO A 379 19.91 18.88 4.93
N VAL A 380 20.49 18.56 3.78
CA VAL A 380 19.98 18.79 2.44
C VAL A 380 20.19 17.51 1.64
N GLN A 381 19.10 16.98 1.10
CA GLN A 381 19.13 15.86 0.17
C GLN A 381 19.36 16.39 -1.24
N ALA A 382 20.31 15.82 -1.97
CA ALA A 382 20.52 16.10 -3.38
C ALA A 382 20.13 14.87 -4.20
N ARG A 383 19.20 15.03 -5.14
CA ARG A 383 18.86 14.03 -6.15
C ARG A 383 19.32 14.55 -7.50
N SER A 384 20.39 13.98 -8.04
CA SER A 384 20.94 14.35 -9.33
C SER A 384 20.64 13.26 -10.35
N LYS A 385 20.00 13.60 -11.46
CA LYS A 385 19.63 12.66 -12.52
C LYS A 385 20.23 13.10 -13.85
N LEU A 386 20.93 12.17 -14.49
CA LEU A 386 21.36 12.24 -15.87
C LEU A 386 20.53 11.24 -16.68
N GLN A 387 19.86 11.70 -17.73
CA GLN A 387 19.12 10.88 -18.68
C GLN A 387 19.56 11.23 -20.09
N LEU A 388 19.95 10.21 -20.85
CA LEU A 388 20.34 10.31 -22.24
C LEU A 388 19.38 9.46 -23.05
N GLY A 389 18.70 10.07 -24.00
CA GLY A 389 17.75 9.43 -24.90
C GLY A 389 17.87 9.97 -26.31
N ARG A 390 17.24 9.27 -27.26
CA ARG A 390 17.25 9.65 -28.68
C ARG A 390 16.65 11.05 -28.88
N ASP A 391 15.43 11.23 -28.39
CA ASP A 391 14.64 12.44 -28.64
C ASP A 391 14.58 13.33 -27.38
N GLU A 392 14.75 12.77 -26.18
CA GLU A 392 14.80 13.52 -24.92
C GLU A 392 16.09 13.23 -24.14
N SER A 393 16.82 14.27 -23.76
CA SER A 393 17.95 14.22 -22.83
C SER A 393 17.76 15.24 -21.71
N LEU A 394 18.09 14.86 -20.47
CA LEU A 394 17.84 15.65 -19.26
C LEU A 394 19.01 15.52 -18.28
N VAL A 395 19.48 16.66 -17.78
CA VAL A 395 20.35 16.73 -16.60
C VAL A 395 19.61 17.57 -15.57
N GLN A 396 19.38 17.02 -14.38
CA GLN A 396 18.74 17.78 -13.31
C GLN A 396 19.36 17.47 -11.95
N SER A 397 19.29 18.44 -11.05
CA SER A 397 19.62 18.24 -9.65
C SER A 397 18.60 18.95 -8.77
N ASP A 398 17.87 18.18 -7.98
CA ASP A 398 16.91 18.65 -6.99
C ASP A 398 17.58 18.63 -5.61
N LEU A 399 17.48 19.74 -4.90
CA LEU A 399 17.98 19.95 -3.55
C LEU A 399 16.79 20.16 -2.62
N THR A 400 16.65 19.30 -1.63
CA THR A 400 15.53 19.32 -0.68
C THR A 400 16.07 19.35 0.73
N ALA A 401 15.90 20.46 1.43
CA ALA A 401 16.29 20.58 2.83
C ALA A 401 15.47 19.63 3.72
N HIS A 402 15.98 19.29 4.89
CA HIS A 402 15.20 18.57 5.91
C HIS A 402 14.01 19.40 6.41
N PRO A 403 12.99 18.75 7.00
CA PRO A 403 11.84 19.45 7.57
C PRO A 403 12.24 20.51 8.59
N ARG A 404 11.65 21.70 8.46
CA ARG A 404 11.63 22.76 9.47
C ARG A 404 10.35 22.67 10.31
N PRO A 405 10.23 23.39 11.43
CA PRO A 405 9.01 23.41 12.22
C PRO A 405 7.75 23.69 11.36
N GLY A 406 6.74 22.84 11.53
CA GLY A 406 5.50 22.87 10.74
C GLY A 406 5.58 22.19 9.37
N GLY A 407 6.55 21.29 9.14
CA GLY A 407 6.60 20.46 7.93
C GLY A 407 7.19 21.12 6.68
N ARG A 408 7.57 22.38 6.75
CA ARG A 408 8.03 23.15 5.59
C ARG A 408 9.48 22.84 5.23
N ARG A 409 9.80 22.82 3.94
CA ARG A 409 11.14 22.47 3.43
C ARG A 409 11.57 23.45 2.36
N TRP A 410 12.84 23.86 2.39
CA TRP A 410 13.39 24.60 1.26
C TRP A 410 13.69 23.65 0.11
N LEU A 411 13.42 24.11 -1.10
CA LEU A 411 13.66 23.43 -2.35
C LEU A 411 14.55 24.30 -3.24
N GLY A 412 15.52 23.68 -3.88
CA GLY A 412 16.25 24.25 -5.01
C GLY A 412 16.28 23.22 -6.12
N ALA A 413 16.15 23.63 -7.38
CA ALA A 413 16.30 22.69 -8.49
C ALA A 413 16.95 23.39 -9.67
N VAL A 414 17.85 22.68 -10.34
CA VAL A 414 18.40 23.09 -11.64
C VAL A 414 18.14 21.98 -12.63
N ALA A 415 17.72 22.32 -13.84
CA ALA A 415 17.62 21.33 -14.91
C ALA A 415 17.94 21.93 -16.28
N PHE A 416 18.52 21.09 -17.12
CA PHE A 416 18.75 21.35 -18.52
C PHE A 416 18.20 20.18 -19.33
N SER A 417 17.43 20.47 -20.38
CA SER A 417 16.93 19.44 -21.27
C SER A 417 17.07 19.82 -22.73
N ARG A 418 17.16 18.78 -23.56
CA ARG A 418 17.06 18.83 -25.01
C ARG A 418 15.94 17.88 -25.41
N GLU A 419 14.93 18.40 -26.09
CA GLU A 419 13.79 17.63 -26.61
C GLU A 419 13.72 17.82 -28.13
N VAL A 420 13.44 16.74 -28.84
CA VAL A 420 13.13 16.71 -30.28
C VAL A 420 11.73 16.13 -30.41
N ASP A 421 10.85 16.80 -31.15
CA ASP A 421 9.50 16.31 -31.42
C ASP A 421 9.37 15.68 -32.82
N ASP A 422 8.15 15.22 -33.11
CA ASP A 422 7.81 14.54 -34.38
C ASP A 422 7.94 15.47 -35.61
N ASP A 423 7.90 16.80 -35.43
CA ASP A 423 8.04 17.80 -36.49
C ASP A 423 9.51 18.27 -36.64
N GLU A 424 10.46 17.51 -36.07
CA GLU A 424 11.91 17.79 -36.05
C GLU A 424 12.29 19.11 -35.37
N VAL A 425 11.42 19.67 -34.53
CA VAL A 425 11.72 20.87 -33.75
C VAL A 425 12.59 20.49 -32.56
N VAL A 426 13.70 21.20 -32.39
CA VAL A 426 14.62 20.99 -31.27
C VAL A 426 14.43 22.10 -30.24
N THR A 427 14.08 21.71 -29.02
CA THR A 427 13.90 22.62 -27.88
C THR A 427 15.00 22.41 -26.84
N TYR A 428 15.74 23.47 -26.54
CA TYR A 428 16.72 23.51 -25.45
C TYR A 428 16.14 24.31 -24.28
N ASN A 429 16.03 23.67 -23.13
CA ASN A 429 15.50 24.28 -21.92
C ASN A 429 16.56 24.32 -20.82
N GLY A 430 16.64 25.46 -20.13
CA GLY A 430 17.38 25.59 -18.87
C GLY A 430 16.47 26.21 -17.83
N ARG A 431 16.39 25.61 -16.64
CA ARG A 431 15.60 26.13 -15.52
C ARG A 431 16.39 26.14 -14.22
N LEU A 432 16.15 27.15 -13.41
CA LEU A 432 16.60 27.28 -12.04
C LEU A 432 15.40 27.67 -11.18
N ARG A 433 15.14 26.87 -10.15
CA ARG A 433 14.01 27.04 -9.24
C ARG A 433 14.50 27.12 -7.80
N PHE A 434 13.90 28.00 -7.02
CA PHE A 434 14.09 28.08 -5.58
C PHE A 434 12.78 28.38 -4.87
N GLY A 435 12.47 27.67 -3.79
CA GLY A 435 11.19 27.84 -3.12
C GLY A 435 11.02 26.98 -1.87
N GLU A 436 9.77 26.80 -1.48
CA GLU A 436 9.38 26.08 -0.28
C GLU A 436 8.29 25.05 -0.62
N SER A 437 8.39 23.86 -0.02
CA SER A 437 7.27 22.90 0.05
C SER A 437 6.66 22.86 1.45
N ASP A 438 5.36 22.58 1.48
CA ASP A 438 4.54 22.27 2.64
C ASP A 438 3.93 20.89 2.38
N ASP A 439 4.54 19.86 2.98
CA ASP A 439 4.21 18.45 2.79
C ASP A 439 3.11 18.05 3.80
N GLY A 440 1.86 18.44 3.52
CA GLY A 440 0.69 18.06 4.32
C GLY A 440 0.22 16.62 4.05
N ASP A 441 -0.72 16.11 4.86
CA ASP A 441 -1.11 14.69 4.82
C ASP A 441 -1.73 14.25 3.48
N ARG A 442 -2.60 15.08 2.88
CA ARG A 442 -3.29 14.80 1.60
C ARG A 442 -3.00 15.81 0.49
N MET A 443 -2.39 16.94 0.85
CA MET A 443 -2.16 18.06 -0.04
C MET A 443 -0.74 18.55 0.14
N GLU A 444 0.08 18.38 -0.90
CA GLU A 444 1.40 18.98 -0.99
C GLU A 444 1.27 20.35 -1.66
N LYS A 445 1.89 21.39 -1.08
CA LYS A 445 1.87 22.75 -1.64
C LYS A 445 3.28 23.21 -1.88
N LEU A 446 3.56 23.76 -3.06
CA LEU A 446 4.87 24.31 -3.40
C LEU A 446 4.72 25.78 -3.81
N ALA A 447 5.54 26.66 -3.25
CA ALA A 447 5.70 28.02 -3.76
C ALA A 447 7.16 28.24 -4.14
N PHE A 448 7.41 28.73 -5.35
CA PHE A 448 8.78 28.91 -5.83
C PHE A 448 8.91 30.06 -6.81
N LEU A 449 10.12 30.59 -6.90
CA LEU A 449 10.58 31.45 -7.97
C LEU A 449 11.34 30.58 -8.98
N GLU A 450 11.07 30.78 -10.26
CA GLU A 450 11.69 30.04 -11.36
C GLU A 450 12.21 30.99 -12.42
N TYR A 451 13.51 30.89 -12.70
CA TYR A 451 14.11 31.42 -13.92
C TYR A 451 14.19 30.31 -14.94
N GLN A 452 13.69 30.54 -16.15
CA GLN A 452 13.71 29.55 -17.22
C GLN A 452 14.06 30.21 -18.55
N ARG A 453 14.85 29.55 -19.38
CA ARG A 453 15.11 29.92 -20.77
C ARG A 453 14.75 28.76 -21.68
N SER A 454 14.03 29.05 -22.76
CA SER A 454 13.70 28.11 -23.83
C SER A 454 14.23 28.67 -25.15
N ARG A 455 14.94 27.82 -25.89
CA ARG A 455 15.38 28.11 -27.26
C ARG A 455 14.85 27.02 -28.19
N VAL A 456 14.09 27.42 -29.19
CA VAL A 456 13.40 26.54 -30.14
C VAL A 456 13.99 26.76 -31.53
N THR A 457 14.42 25.67 -32.16
CA THR A 457 14.90 25.70 -33.55
C THR A 457 14.13 24.70 -34.40
N GLY A 458 13.75 25.09 -35.62
CA GLY A 458 13.10 24.22 -36.58
C GLY A 458 14.04 23.14 -37.13
N GLY A 459 13.48 22.18 -37.88
CA GLY A 459 14.23 21.08 -38.48
C GLY A 459 15.31 21.53 -39.48
N GLN A 460 15.20 22.74 -40.04
CA GLN A 460 16.22 23.33 -40.92
C GLN A 460 17.26 24.19 -40.17
N GLY A 461 17.19 24.25 -38.84
CA GLY A 461 18.12 25.01 -37.98
C GLY A 461 17.79 26.50 -37.85
N ASP A 462 16.66 26.93 -38.40
CA ASP A 462 16.05 28.24 -38.21
C ASP A 462 15.63 28.47 -36.76
N LEU A 463 15.88 29.67 -36.25
CA LEU A 463 15.56 30.03 -34.86
C LEU A 463 14.10 30.50 -34.80
N LEU A 464 13.25 29.70 -34.16
CA LEU A 464 11.81 29.93 -34.07
C LEU A 464 11.41 30.72 -32.83
N SER A 465 12.10 30.51 -31.69
CA SER A 465 11.90 31.28 -30.46
C SER A 465 13.16 31.22 -29.59
N ASP A 466 13.47 32.32 -28.88
CA ASP A 466 14.49 32.36 -27.82
C ASP A 466 14.07 33.37 -26.76
N ALA A 467 13.43 32.85 -25.72
CA ALA A 467 12.90 33.63 -24.63
C ALA A 467 13.31 33.04 -23.28
N SER A 468 13.44 33.94 -22.30
CA SER A 468 13.60 33.57 -20.89
C SER A 468 12.54 34.24 -20.03
N ALA A 469 12.22 33.69 -18.87
CA ALA A 469 11.25 34.26 -17.96
C ALA A 469 11.68 34.09 -16.51
N LEU A 470 11.31 35.07 -15.69
CA LEU A 470 11.30 34.96 -14.24
C LEU A 470 9.86 34.89 -13.76
N THR A 471 9.48 33.80 -13.10
CA THR A 471 8.09 33.49 -12.74
C THR A 471 7.99 33.12 -11.27
N GLY A 472 7.07 33.77 -10.55
CA GLY A 472 6.63 33.29 -9.24
C GLY A 472 5.47 32.32 -9.41
N MET A 473 5.59 31.11 -8.86
CA MET A 473 4.61 30.04 -9.02
C MET A 473 4.13 29.49 -7.68
N ARG A 474 2.87 29.08 -7.66
CA ARG A 474 2.24 28.29 -6.58
C ARG A 474 1.64 27.04 -7.19
N GLN A 475 1.93 25.89 -6.61
CA GLN A 475 1.46 24.59 -7.05
C GLN A 475 0.79 23.84 -5.88
N TRP A 476 -0.22 23.05 -6.21
CA TRP A 476 -0.96 22.19 -5.31
C TRP A 476 -1.04 20.80 -5.90
N LEU A 477 -0.77 19.78 -5.08
CA LEU A 477 -0.87 18.38 -5.47
C LEU A 477 -1.68 17.64 -4.41
N TRP A 478 -2.90 17.28 -4.79
CA TRP A 478 -3.80 16.47 -3.99
C TRP A 478 -3.79 15.04 -4.52
N LYS A 479 -3.58 14.07 -3.62
CA LYS A 479 -3.68 12.64 -3.92
C LYS A 479 -4.58 11.97 -2.88
N ASP A 480 -5.62 11.31 -3.34
CA ASP A 480 -6.50 10.46 -2.53
C ASP A 480 -6.88 9.24 -3.37
N VAL A 481 -5.99 8.26 -3.41
CA VAL A 481 -6.10 7.05 -4.24
C VAL A 481 -5.76 5.80 -3.44
N ASP A 482 -6.35 4.67 -3.83
CA ASP A 482 -6.12 3.36 -3.22
C ASP A 482 -4.69 2.82 -3.42
N SER A 483 -4.03 3.19 -4.51
CA SER A 483 -2.64 2.85 -4.80
C SER A 483 -1.96 3.95 -5.60
N VAL A 484 -0.72 4.29 -5.26
CA VAL A 484 0.06 5.32 -5.97
C VAL A 484 0.56 4.82 -7.32
N VAL A 485 0.90 3.53 -7.42
CA VAL A 485 1.49 2.94 -8.63
C VAL A 485 0.42 2.46 -9.60
N LEU A 486 -0.70 1.94 -9.08
CA LEU A 486 -1.79 1.37 -9.86
C LEU A 486 -3.16 1.81 -9.31
N PRO A 487 -3.52 3.10 -9.41
CA PRO A 487 -4.80 3.59 -8.91
C PRO A 487 -5.98 2.86 -9.57
N THR A 488 -6.95 2.42 -8.78
CA THR A 488 -8.25 1.91 -9.28
C THR A 488 -9.44 2.65 -8.72
N ARG A 489 -9.24 3.40 -7.63
CA ARG A 489 -10.27 4.22 -6.97
C ARG A 489 -9.65 5.50 -6.45
N GLY A 490 -10.35 6.61 -6.66
CA GLY A 490 -10.02 7.89 -6.03
C GLY A 490 -9.70 8.98 -7.04
N LEU A 491 -8.94 9.98 -6.60
CA LEU A 491 -8.67 11.19 -7.36
C LEU A 491 -7.22 11.67 -7.15
N THR A 492 -6.61 12.16 -8.22
CA THR A 492 -5.41 13.01 -8.14
C THR A 492 -5.68 14.34 -8.82
N PHE A 493 -5.20 15.42 -8.23
CA PHE A 493 -5.29 16.76 -8.77
C PHE A 493 -3.94 17.47 -8.66
N ASN A 494 -3.47 18.04 -9.76
CA ASN A 494 -2.30 18.91 -9.80
C ASN A 494 -2.73 20.26 -10.36
N GLY A 495 -2.60 21.33 -9.58
CA GLY A 495 -2.91 22.70 -10.01
C GLY A 495 -1.71 23.61 -9.86
N SER A 496 -1.52 24.54 -10.79
CA SER A 496 -0.48 25.58 -10.69
C SER A 496 -0.97 26.94 -11.19
N LEU A 497 -0.55 27.98 -10.49
CA LEU A 497 -0.75 29.38 -10.87
C LEU A 497 0.61 30.07 -10.84
N GLY A 498 0.85 30.96 -11.81
CA GLY A 498 2.08 31.71 -11.89
C GLY A 498 1.91 33.08 -12.51
N VAL A 499 2.76 34.02 -12.11
CA VAL A 499 2.89 35.34 -12.73
C VAL A 499 4.36 35.62 -12.94
N GLY A 500 4.70 36.21 -14.08
CA GLY A 500 6.08 36.40 -14.46
C GLY A 500 6.30 37.50 -15.47
N HIS A 501 7.57 37.74 -15.76
CA HIS A 501 8.02 38.61 -16.83
C HIS A 501 8.87 37.80 -17.80
N SER A 502 8.53 37.87 -19.08
CA SER A 502 9.29 37.28 -20.17
C SER A 502 10.26 38.29 -20.76
N PHE A 503 11.46 37.83 -21.07
CA PHE A 503 12.55 38.51 -21.74
C PHE A 503 12.84 37.75 -23.04
N ALA A 504 12.33 38.27 -24.15
CA ALA A 504 12.48 37.69 -25.47
C ALA A 504 13.67 38.32 -26.21
N THR A 505 14.39 37.50 -26.98
CA THR A 505 15.55 37.94 -27.77
C THR A 505 15.15 38.44 -29.16
N ILE A 506 14.11 37.84 -29.73
CA ILE A 506 13.63 38.07 -31.09
C ILE A 506 12.37 38.95 -31.07
N ASP A 507 11.44 38.59 -30.20
CA ASP A 507 10.13 39.24 -30.04
C ASP A 507 10.07 40.20 -28.85
N SER A 508 8.86 40.63 -28.46
CA SER A 508 8.70 41.58 -27.37
C SER A 508 8.70 40.92 -25.99
N SER A 509 9.31 41.62 -25.03
CA SER A 509 9.30 41.26 -23.60
C SER A 509 8.04 41.78 -22.91
N GLY A 510 7.60 41.12 -21.84
CA GLY A 510 6.40 41.57 -21.13
C GLY A 510 5.90 40.68 -20.01
N LEU A 511 4.89 41.17 -19.29
CA LEU A 511 4.25 40.42 -18.21
C LEU A 511 3.32 39.34 -18.76
N PHE A 512 3.28 38.22 -18.05
CA PHE A 512 2.32 37.16 -18.31
C PHE A 512 1.84 36.51 -17.01
N ALA A 513 0.69 35.84 -17.08
CA ALA A 513 0.19 34.95 -16.05
C ALA A 513 -0.08 33.57 -16.65
N ARG A 514 0.05 32.52 -15.84
CA ARG A 514 -0.17 31.13 -16.26
C ARG A 514 -1.04 30.42 -15.24
N ALA A 515 -2.04 29.69 -15.72
CA ALA A 515 -2.84 28.76 -14.95
C ALA A 515 -2.81 27.38 -15.63
N HIS A 516 -2.67 26.32 -14.85
CA HIS A 516 -2.67 24.95 -15.36
C HIS A 516 -3.23 24.00 -14.32
N ALA A 517 -4.04 23.05 -14.76
CA ALA A 517 -4.67 22.06 -13.90
C ALA A 517 -4.73 20.70 -14.61
N ARG A 518 -4.46 19.63 -13.87
CA ARG A 518 -4.63 18.25 -14.31
C ARG A 518 -5.38 17.45 -13.24
N LEU A 519 -6.39 16.73 -13.67
CA LEU A 519 -7.26 15.90 -12.84
C LEU A 519 -7.24 14.47 -13.38
N ASN A 520 -7.00 13.48 -12.52
CA ASN A 520 -7.25 12.07 -12.84
C ASN A 520 -8.22 11.47 -11.83
N TRP A 521 -9.30 10.88 -12.32
CA TRP A 521 -10.34 10.25 -11.53
C TRP A 521 -10.45 8.76 -11.87
N TYR A 522 -10.56 7.93 -10.83
CA TYR A 522 -10.58 6.48 -10.95
C TYR A 522 -11.81 5.93 -10.23
N LYS A 523 -12.54 5.03 -10.89
CA LYS A 523 -13.72 4.39 -10.32
C LYS A 523 -13.80 2.92 -10.72
N PRO A 524 -13.87 1.98 -9.75
CA PRO A 524 -14.23 0.61 -10.05
C PRO A 524 -15.72 0.54 -10.40
N LEU A 525 -16.05 -0.25 -11.41
CA LEU A 525 -17.39 -0.53 -11.89
C LEU A 525 -17.74 -2.02 -11.65
N PRO A 526 -19.03 -2.41 -11.75
CA PRO A 526 -19.44 -3.81 -11.66
C PRO A 526 -18.71 -4.72 -12.64
N SER A 527 -18.72 -6.03 -12.38
CA SER A 527 -18.08 -7.03 -13.24
C SER A 527 -16.60 -6.79 -13.51
N ARG A 528 -15.86 -6.24 -12.53
CA ARG A 528 -14.41 -6.00 -12.59
C ARG A 528 -13.99 -5.06 -13.73
N TRP A 529 -14.86 -4.12 -14.10
CA TRP A 529 -14.49 -3.00 -14.96
C TRP A 529 -13.89 -1.87 -14.15
N TYR A 530 -12.97 -1.13 -14.74
CA TYR A 530 -12.29 0.01 -14.12
C TYR A 530 -12.32 1.19 -15.07
N LEU A 531 -12.91 2.29 -14.62
CA LEU A 531 -12.99 3.53 -15.36
C LEU A 531 -11.89 4.48 -14.88
N SER A 532 -11.19 5.09 -15.81
CA SER A 532 -10.29 6.21 -15.55
C SER A 532 -10.64 7.38 -16.46
N VAL A 533 -10.64 8.58 -15.89
CA VAL A 533 -10.89 9.83 -16.59
C VAL A 533 -9.74 10.78 -16.32
N ARG A 534 -9.11 11.31 -17.37
CA ARG A 534 -8.09 12.37 -17.29
C ARG A 534 -8.65 13.64 -17.90
N GLN A 535 -8.39 14.76 -17.26
CA GLN A 535 -8.64 16.10 -17.79
C GLN A 535 -7.40 16.98 -17.53
N GLU A 536 -7.01 17.76 -18.54
CA GLU A 536 -5.97 18.77 -18.42
C GLU A 536 -6.42 20.09 -19.05
N LEU A 537 -6.16 21.18 -18.35
CA LEU A 537 -6.49 22.54 -18.78
C LEU A 537 -5.28 23.45 -18.58
N GLY A 538 -5.05 24.36 -19.52
CA GLY A 538 -3.97 25.33 -19.48
C GLY A 538 -4.36 26.67 -20.09
N GLN A 539 -3.88 27.75 -19.49
CA GLN A 539 -4.02 29.11 -20.00
C GLN A 539 -2.76 29.92 -19.67
N VAL A 540 -2.22 30.60 -20.68
CA VAL A 540 -1.24 31.68 -20.56
C VAL A 540 -1.93 32.98 -20.97
N LEU A 541 -1.92 33.98 -20.09
CA LEU A 541 -2.43 35.32 -20.33
C LEU A 541 -1.24 36.24 -20.54
N ALA A 542 -1.07 36.73 -21.76
CA ALA A 542 -0.04 37.69 -22.14
C ALA A 542 -0.58 38.58 -23.26
N ARG A 543 0.04 39.75 -23.49
CA ARG A 543 -0.24 40.53 -24.71
C ARG A 543 0.18 39.72 -25.94
N GLU A 544 -0.45 39.95 -27.08
CA GLU A 544 -0.23 39.14 -28.30
C GLU A 544 1.24 39.13 -28.73
N GLN A 545 1.93 40.27 -28.64
CA GLN A 545 3.32 40.42 -29.08
C GLN A 545 4.35 39.83 -28.10
N VAL A 546 3.94 39.50 -26.87
CA VAL A 546 4.87 39.02 -25.83
C VAL A 546 5.18 37.56 -26.10
N ASP A 547 6.44 37.27 -26.42
CA ASP A 547 6.92 35.91 -26.55
C ASP A 547 7.18 35.33 -25.16
N VAL A 548 6.59 34.18 -24.86
CA VAL A 548 6.71 33.47 -23.59
C VAL A 548 7.51 32.21 -23.88
N PRO A 549 8.53 31.85 -23.07
CA PRO A 549 9.36 30.68 -23.33
C PRO A 549 8.52 29.44 -23.64
N ASP A 550 8.82 28.73 -24.73
CA ASP A 550 7.99 27.60 -25.22
C ASP A 550 7.68 26.55 -24.15
N ALA A 551 8.62 26.27 -23.24
CA ALA A 551 8.38 25.33 -22.16
C ALA A 551 7.44 25.84 -21.03
N LEU A 552 6.93 27.07 -21.11
CA LEU A 552 5.80 27.59 -20.34
C LEU A 552 4.49 27.62 -21.13
N LEU A 553 4.56 27.45 -22.46
CA LEU A 553 3.42 27.26 -23.36
C LEU A 553 2.98 25.78 -23.35
N PHE A 554 1.94 25.46 -24.11
CA PHE A 554 1.32 24.14 -24.12
C PHE A 554 1.36 23.48 -25.49
N ARG A 555 1.60 22.17 -25.51
CA ARG A 555 1.47 21.32 -26.69
C ARG A 555 0.70 20.05 -26.32
N ALA A 556 -0.01 19.47 -27.28
CA ALA A 556 -0.80 18.26 -27.13
C ALA A 556 -0.38 17.17 -28.14
N GLY A 557 -0.93 15.97 -28.00
CA GLY A 557 -0.54 14.77 -28.76
C GLY A 557 0.51 13.91 -28.05
N GLY A 558 0.51 12.61 -28.32
CA GLY A 558 1.35 11.60 -27.65
C GLY A 558 0.62 10.76 -26.59
N ASP A 559 1.36 9.87 -25.91
CA ASP A 559 0.83 8.85 -24.99
C ASP A 559 0.02 9.46 -23.83
N GLU A 560 0.47 10.59 -23.30
CA GLU A 560 -0.10 11.26 -22.12
C GLU A 560 -0.99 12.48 -22.48
N SER A 561 -1.42 12.59 -23.75
CA SER A 561 -2.24 13.73 -24.21
C SER A 561 -3.42 13.29 -25.08
N VAL A 562 -3.22 13.12 -26.38
CA VAL A 562 -4.24 12.65 -27.34
C VAL A 562 -3.63 11.54 -28.18
N ARG A 563 -3.89 10.28 -27.81
CA ARG A 563 -3.35 9.12 -28.53
C ARG A 563 -3.91 9.05 -29.94
N GLY A 564 -3.08 8.63 -30.88
CA GLY A 564 -3.34 8.65 -32.33
C GLY A 564 -2.62 9.79 -33.05
N TYR A 565 -2.21 10.84 -32.33
CA TYR A 565 -1.38 11.94 -32.82
C TYR A 565 0.06 11.80 -32.32
N GLY A 566 0.97 12.52 -32.97
CA GLY A 566 2.39 12.52 -32.61
C GLY A 566 2.69 13.21 -31.31
N HIS A 567 3.85 12.89 -30.74
CA HIS A 567 4.30 13.52 -29.50
C HIS A 567 4.42 15.02 -29.74
N ARG A 568 3.62 15.80 -28.99
CA ARG A 568 3.58 17.28 -29.07
C ARG A 568 3.23 17.86 -30.46
N SER A 569 2.58 17.07 -31.33
CA SER A 569 2.25 17.47 -32.70
C SER A 569 0.94 18.27 -32.83
N LEU A 570 0.26 18.60 -31.72
CA LEU A 570 -0.95 19.43 -31.71
C LEU A 570 -0.63 20.74 -30.97
N GLY A 571 -0.82 21.87 -31.67
CA GLY A 571 -0.37 23.18 -31.21
C GLY A 571 -0.65 24.27 -32.25
N GLU A 572 -0.06 25.45 -32.03
CA GLU A 572 -0.12 26.54 -33.01
C GLU A 572 0.83 26.24 -34.17
N VAL A 573 0.35 26.28 -35.41
CA VAL A 573 1.18 26.03 -36.59
C VAL A 573 1.67 27.34 -37.19
N VAL A 574 2.97 27.59 -37.15
CA VAL A 574 3.63 28.76 -37.76
C VAL A 574 4.63 28.25 -38.80
N ASP A 575 4.47 28.69 -40.05
CA ASP A 575 5.33 28.30 -41.17
C ASP A 575 5.50 26.78 -41.36
N GLY A 576 4.46 26.02 -41.04
CA GLY A 576 4.44 24.56 -41.13
C GLY A 576 5.05 23.82 -39.94
N VAL A 577 5.43 24.55 -38.88
CA VAL A 577 6.00 24.01 -37.65
C VAL A 577 5.03 24.17 -36.48
N THR A 578 4.85 23.13 -35.67
CA THR A 578 3.99 23.17 -34.48
C THR A 578 4.72 23.77 -33.27
N LEU A 579 4.32 24.98 -32.88
CA LEU A 579 4.79 25.69 -31.70
C LEU A 579 3.81 25.57 -30.51
N GLY A 580 4.27 25.95 -29.32
CA GLY A 580 3.43 25.99 -28.12
C GLY A 580 2.25 26.96 -28.22
N GLY A 581 1.05 26.49 -27.90
CA GLY A 581 -0.15 27.30 -27.71
C GLY A 581 -0.23 27.95 -26.33
N ARG A 582 -1.04 29.01 -26.22
CA ARG A 582 -1.36 29.68 -24.94
C ARG A 582 -2.54 29.07 -24.22
N VAL A 583 -3.39 28.30 -24.90
CA VAL A 583 -4.48 27.54 -24.28
C VAL A 583 -4.29 26.06 -24.53
N LEU A 584 -4.74 25.24 -23.58
CA LEU A 584 -4.72 23.79 -23.66
C LEU A 584 -6.00 23.26 -23.05
N SER A 585 -6.62 22.30 -23.74
CA SER A 585 -7.62 21.42 -23.13
C SER A 585 -7.46 20.03 -23.70
N THR A 586 -7.25 19.04 -22.83
CA THR A 586 -7.26 17.63 -23.20
C THR A 586 -8.10 16.83 -22.22
N ALA A 587 -8.76 15.80 -22.71
CA ALA A 587 -9.57 14.89 -21.93
C ALA A 587 -9.41 13.46 -22.47
N SER A 588 -9.42 12.49 -21.57
CA SER A 588 -9.37 11.07 -21.91
C SER A 588 -10.32 10.29 -21.02
N VAL A 589 -11.04 9.35 -21.60
CA VAL A 589 -11.87 8.37 -20.89
C VAL A 589 -11.40 6.99 -21.31
N GLU A 590 -10.95 6.19 -20.33
CA GLU A 590 -10.46 4.84 -20.55
C GLU A 590 -11.23 3.85 -19.64
N ALA A 591 -11.76 2.80 -20.26
CA ALA A 591 -12.40 1.67 -19.57
C ALA A 591 -11.52 0.44 -19.73
N SER A 592 -11.18 -0.20 -18.60
CA SER A 592 -10.29 -1.36 -18.57
C SER A 592 -10.87 -2.54 -17.81
N HIS A 593 -10.47 -3.75 -18.20
CA HIS A 593 -10.97 -5.01 -17.66
C HIS A 593 -9.90 -6.10 -17.70
N PRO A 594 -9.74 -6.94 -16.66
CA PRO A 594 -8.86 -8.10 -16.71
C PRO A 594 -9.24 -9.05 -17.85
N LEU A 595 -8.29 -9.37 -18.76
CA LEU A 595 -8.59 -10.22 -19.92
C LEU A 595 -8.78 -11.70 -19.54
N LEU A 596 -8.10 -12.15 -18.48
CA LEU A 596 -8.12 -13.55 -18.04
C LEU A 596 -8.27 -13.64 -16.53
N ASP A 597 -9.17 -14.50 -16.06
CA ASP A 597 -9.34 -14.76 -14.62
C ASP A 597 -8.11 -15.39 -13.99
N ARG A 598 -7.43 -16.29 -14.71
CA ARG A 598 -6.18 -16.91 -14.29
C ARG A 598 -5.00 -15.93 -14.21
N PHE A 599 -5.08 -14.80 -14.92
CA PHE A 599 -4.00 -13.82 -15.03
C PHE A 599 -4.54 -12.39 -14.85
N PRO A 600 -5.05 -12.06 -13.65
CA PRO A 600 -5.77 -10.82 -13.40
C PRO A 600 -4.88 -9.57 -13.49
N ALA A 601 -3.57 -9.72 -13.69
CA ALA A 601 -2.61 -8.64 -13.91
C ALA A 601 -2.60 -8.12 -15.37
N LEU A 602 -3.19 -8.85 -16.32
CA LEU A 602 -3.27 -8.49 -17.73
C LEU A 602 -4.65 -7.94 -18.07
N TRP A 603 -4.74 -6.65 -18.39
CA TRP A 603 -6.00 -5.97 -18.66
C TRP A 603 -6.08 -5.52 -20.10
N GLY A 604 -7.28 -5.55 -20.67
CA GLY A 604 -7.62 -4.85 -21.91
C GLY A 604 -8.16 -3.48 -21.56
N ALA A 605 -7.94 -2.51 -22.43
CA ALA A 605 -8.42 -1.15 -22.29
C ALA A 605 -9.03 -0.67 -23.62
N LEU A 606 -10.10 0.12 -23.52
CA LEU A 606 -10.68 0.90 -24.60
C LEU A 606 -10.68 2.36 -24.17
N PHE A 607 -10.33 3.26 -25.07
CA PHE A 607 -10.24 4.67 -24.74
C PHE A 607 -10.67 5.59 -25.87
N VAL A 608 -11.09 6.78 -25.46
CA VAL A 608 -11.29 7.95 -26.31
C VAL A 608 -10.55 9.12 -25.69
N ASP A 609 -9.78 9.81 -26.52
CA ASP A 609 -9.04 11.00 -26.19
C ASP A 609 -9.53 12.15 -27.07
N VAL A 610 -9.58 13.35 -26.51
CA VAL A 610 -9.88 14.57 -27.23
C VAL A 610 -9.04 15.70 -26.68
N GLY A 611 -8.47 16.52 -27.54
CA GLY A 611 -7.76 17.70 -27.06
C GLY A 611 -7.07 18.47 -28.15
N ASP A 612 -6.61 19.65 -27.75
CA ASP A 612 -5.85 20.56 -28.61
C ASP A 612 -5.14 21.63 -27.77
N ALA A 613 -4.13 22.26 -28.39
CA ALA A 613 -3.46 23.45 -27.90
C ALA A 613 -3.46 24.52 -28.99
N ALA A 614 -3.74 25.77 -28.63
CA ALA A 614 -3.88 26.87 -29.60
C ALA A 614 -3.46 28.23 -29.00
N LEU A 615 -3.39 29.30 -29.79
CA LEU A 615 -3.10 30.65 -29.25
C LEU A 615 -4.24 31.21 -28.38
N ASN A 616 -5.48 30.80 -28.60
CA ASN A 616 -6.63 31.20 -27.79
C ASN A 616 -7.80 30.21 -27.95
N TRP A 617 -8.79 30.31 -27.05
CA TRP A 617 -9.96 29.42 -27.03
C TRP A 617 -10.84 29.47 -28.28
N LYS A 618 -10.77 30.53 -29.11
CA LYS A 618 -11.54 30.59 -30.36
C LYS A 618 -10.90 29.77 -31.47
N GLN A 619 -9.58 29.56 -31.40
CA GLN A 619 -8.79 28.76 -32.33
C GLN A 619 -8.57 27.34 -31.84
N TRP A 620 -8.95 27.04 -30.59
CA TRP A 620 -8.94 25.68 -30.07
C TRP A 620 -9.86 24.79 -30.91
N ASP A 621 -9.28 23.82 -31.61
CA ASP A 621 -9.97 22.91 -32.49
C ASP A 621 -9.73 21.48 -32.01
N PRO A 622 -10.73 20.76 -31.46
CA PRO A 622 -10.53 19.47 -30.82
C PRO A 622 -10.06 18.39 -31.79
N ALA A 623 -8.88 17.83 -31.54
CA ALA A 623 -8.41 16.61 -32.20
C ALA A 623 -8.90 15.37 -31.44
N TRP A 624 -9.53 14.42 -32.12
CA TRP A 624 -10.06 13.20 -31.52
C TRP A 624 -9.18 11.99 -31.83
N GLY A 625 -8.97 11.15 -30.82
CA GLY A 625 -8.23 9.88 -30.89
C GLY A 625 -9.02 8.75 -30.25
N TYR A 626 -9.06 7.59 -30.89
CA TYR A 626 -9.79 6.41 -30.38
C TYR A 626 -8.90 5.20 -30.46
N GLY A 627 -8.91 4.35 -29.44
CA GLY A 627 -8.04 3.20 -29.46
C GLY A 627 -8.39 2.11 -28.45
N ALA A 628 -7.58 1.08 -28.53
CA ALA A 628 -7.60 -0.06 -27.65
C ALA A 628 -6.18 -0.41 -27.24
N GLY A 629 -6.03 -1.06 -26.09
CA GLY A 629 -4.71 -1.46 -25.64
C GLY A 629 -4.72 -2.50 -24.55
N VAL A 630 -3.52 -2.82 -24.11
CA VAL A 630 -3.24 -3.81 -23.08
C VAL A 630 -2.45 -3.12 -21.97
N ARG A 631 -2.78 -3.48 -20.73
CA ARG A 631 -2.06 -3.08 -19.52
C ARG A 631 -1.53 -4.34 -18.85
N TRP A 632 -0.25 -4.38 -18.53
CA TRP A 632 0.31 -5.46 -17.73
C TRP A 632 0.91 -4.90 -16.44
N ARG A 633 0.35 -5.34 -15.31
CA ARG A 633 0.84 -5.05 -13.97
C ARG A 633 2.00 -5.98 -13.64
N SER A 634 3.18 -5.69 -14.17
CA SER A 634 4.37 -6.51 -13.93
C SER A 634 4.99 -6.23 -12.54
N PRO A 635 5.78 -7.15 -11.98
CA PRO A 635 6.49 -6.91 -10.72
C PRO A 635 7.47 -5.72 -10.76
N VAL A 636 7.91 -5.33 -11.95
CA VAL A 636 8.88 -4.24 -12.16
C VAL A 636 8.22 -2.91 -12.58
N GLY A 637 6.89 -2.87 -12.69
CA GLY A 637 6.12 -1.67 -13.03
C GLY A 637 4.97 -1.90 -14.03
N PRO A 638 4.08 -0.91 -14.20
CA PRO A 638 3.01 -0.97 -15.19
C PRO A 638 3.57 -0.86 -16.61
N LEU A 639 3.12 -1.76 -17.49
CA LEU A 639 3.45 -1.76 -18.91
C LEU A 639 2.18 -1.46 -19.70
N ARG A 640 2.30 -0.59 -20.70
CA ARG A 640 1.17 -0.16 -21.54
C ARG A 640 1.52 -0.30 -23.01
N LEU A 641 0.60 -0.85 -23.78
CA LEU A 641 0.68 -0.94 -25.24
C LEU A 641 -0.70 -0.58 -25.81
N ASP A 642 -0.75 0.47 -26.61
CA ASP A 642 -1.97 1.08 -27.13
C ASP A 642 -1.87 1.20 -28.66
N VAL A 643 -2.96 0.90 -29.36
CA VAL A 643 -3.13 1.23 -30.78
C VAL A 643 -4.26 2.25 -30.86
N ALA A 644 -3.97 3.41 -31.43
CA ALA A 644 -4.90 4.52 -31.54
C ALA A 644 -5.02 5.02 -32.97
N ARG A 645 -6.22 5.45 -33.37
CA ARG A 645 -6.50 6.06 -34.66
C ARG A 645 -6.80 7.55 -34.47
N ALA A 646 -6.08 8.41 -35.18
CA ALA A 646 -6.40 9.84 -35.25
C ALA A 646 -7.62 10.07 -36.15
N ALA A 647 -8.62 10.78 -35.65
CA ALA A 647 -9.84 11.08 -36.40
C ALA A 647 -9.58 11.99 -37.61
N ARG A 648 -8.70 12.99 -37.47
CA ARG A 648 -8.39 13.97 -38.52
C ARG A 648 -7.69 13.36 -39.73
N THR A 649 -6.67 12.54 -39.49
CA THR A 649 -5.81 11.99 -40.54
C THR A 649 -6.18 10.56 -40.93
N GLY A 650 -6.96 9.86 -40.09
CA GLY A 650 -7.29 8.46 -40.25
C GLY A 650 -6.13 7.50 -39.96
N GLN A 651 -4.95 8.01 -39.60
CA GLN A 651 -3.73 7.22 -39.37
C GLN A 651 -3.78 6.48 -38.03
N TYR A 652 -3.15 5.31 -38.01
CA TYR A 652 -2.96 4.52 -36.81
C TYR A 652 -1.56 4.75 -36.23
N ARG A 653 -1.47 4.85 -34.90
CA ARG A 653 -0.22 4.95 -34.16
C ARG A 653 -0.16 3.93 -33.03
N LEU A 654 1.05 3.44 -32.79
CA LEU A 654 1.36 2.59 -31.65
C LEU A 654 1.93 3.44 -30.53
N HIS A 655 1.36 3.31 -29.33
CA HIS A 655 1.72 4.03 -28.13
C HIS A 655 2.20 3.02 -27.09
N PHE A 656 3.38 3.22 -26.50
CA PHE A 656 3.93 2.33 -25.49
C PHE A 656 4.97 3.04 -24.63
N SER A 657 5.06 2.62 -23.37
CA SER A 657 6.10 3.09 -22.46
C SER A 657 6.50 1.98 -21.49
N VAL A 658 7.81 1.73 -21.45
CA VAL A 658 8.44 0.71 -20.60
C VAL A 658 9.68 1.32 -19.96
N GLY A 659 9.84 1.14 -18.64
CA GLY A 659 11.04 1.57 -17.92
C GLY A 659 11.29 0.66 -16.73
N ILE A 660 12.57 0.33 -16.50
CA ILE A 660 13.02 -0.45 -15.36
C ILE A 660 14.16 0.33 -14.70
N ALA A 661 14.14 0.39 -13.38
CA ALA A 661 15.22 0.95 -12.55
C ALA A 661 15.77 -0.14 -11.64
N LEU A 662 17.10 -0.14 -11.45
CA LEU A 662 17.88 -1.10 -10.67
C LEU A 662 18.61 -0.40 -9.53
#